data_AF-A0AA86SHQ7-F1
#
_entry.id   AF-A0AA86SHQ7-F1
#
_cell.length_a   1.000
_cell.length_b   1.000
_cell.length_c   1.000
_cell.angle_alpha   90.00
_cell.angle_beta   90.00
_cell.angle_gamma   90.00
#
_symmetry.space_group_name_H-M   'P 1'
#
loop_
_entity.id
_entity.type
_entity.pdbx_description
1 polymer ?
#
loop_
_entity_poly.entity_id
_entity_poly.type
_entity_poly.pdbx_seq_one_letter_code
_entity_poly.pdbx_strand_id
1 'polypeptide(L)'
;MPTPSASSATGLSSSDPILDRLASSDGSVKFRAIREVKNHIIGNRTKKLSYIKLGAVPAVAAALADSDPNLIVQSAAALGSFACGVDAGVRAVLDAGAFPRLIGLLSAPDEKVVDAAARSLRMVYQSKLAPKYDFFQEENMQFLLSLLRSENENLTGLGAGIVIHSCKTIGEQNILCHTGVLEKLSSLLDGSLSQRDASLESLAAIIRDNPAAVSNFVELRCGRALRSVTELTKDKYPRTRLLACLCLISVKNSSTCYLQDIGIKTKLVYILLELLDDSGQVGDEASFAFSSLIAEKEDLQKLAFEANAINKFHCLLQKHPVQPKRLEGVFLALADLCSKLECCRSSFLSLQVLNLVIDALTHEDPSVRAAACICLRSVSRSIKNLSAGRFMNERVVFPLVQLLSDLSTSVQVAALGAISNIVVDFLPHKSTFIQCGGIKELVQLTKSMDSSLRLNAVWALRNMVFLADTICKEGIFTELTASSMASLICDPEPSVQEQALALVRNFVDGCLYSVEHAFAEDGIILDAVGRQLQKSSKIEIGIQGMYILSNIASGNEFHKEAVMQLLFPQDDSGSHSFFEQILQSHDSRLRTAAVWVVVNLTFPASPGAFGRIVNLRSFGIVSRIKKMVNDSCMDVKLRARLALGQIITFGDS
;
A
#
# COMPACT_ATOMS: atom_id res chain seq x y z
N MET A 1 -46.97 -59.63 33.88
CA MET A 1 -46.47 -60.39 32.71
C MET A 1 -45.99 -59.37 31.66
N PRO A 2 -44.91 -59.62 30.90
CA PRO A 2 -43.55 -59.16 31.21
C PRO A 2 -43.01 -57.98 30.37
N THR A 3 -42.02 -57.28 30.95
CA THR A 3 -40.86 -56.51 30.39
C THR A 3 -41.07 -55.38 29.37
N PRO A 4 -40.31 -54.27 29.55
CA PRO A 4 -39.15 -54.10 28.67
C PRO A 4 -37.84 -53.78 29.41
N SER A 5 -36.78 -54.14 28.71
CA SER A 5 -35.35 -54.10 29.00
C SER A 5 -34.82 -52.74 29.46
N ALA A 6 -34.09 -52.76 30.57
CA ALA A 6 -33.21 -51.68 31.01
C ALA A 6 -31.93 -51.66 30.14
N SER A 7 -31.79 -50.65 29.29
CA SER A 7 -30.49 -50.18 28.84
C SER A 7 -29.99 -49.16 29.86
N SER A 8 -29.02 -49.58 30.66
CA SER A 8 -28.29 -48.72 31.58
C SER A 8 -27.62 -47.58 30.82
N ALA A 9 -28.08 -46.36 31.10
CA ALA A 9 -27.35 -45.15 30.81
C ALA A 9 -26.03 -45.17 31.61
N THR A 10 -24.92 -45.51 30.95
CA THR A 10 -23.58 -45.22 31.45
C THR A 10 -23.20 -43.82 30.98
N GLY A 11 -23.09 -42.92 31.95
CA GLY A 11 -22.70 -41.54 31.75
C GLY A 11 -21.32 -41.39 31.12
N LEU A 12 -21.17 -40.27 30.42
CA LEU A 12 -19.94 -39.78 29.82
C LEU A 12 -18.84 -39.56 30.86
N SER A 13 -17.77 -40.37 30.79
CA SER A 13 -16.44 -39.98 31.27
C SER A 13 -15.36 -40.79 30.55
N SER A 14 -15.10 -40.47 29.27
CA SER A 14 -13.87 -40.93 28.61
C SER A 14 -12.82 -39.84 28.75
N SER A 15 -12.13 -39.77 29.89
CA SER A 15 -10.84 -39.08 29.93
C SER A 15 -9.91 -39.83 28.97
N ASP A 16 -9.36 -39.11 27.99
CA ASP A 16 -8.40 -39.69 27.06
C ASP A 16 -7.19 -40.18 27.88
N PRO A 17 -6.79 -41.46 27.80
CA PRO A 17 -5.77 -42.05 28.69
C PRO A 17 -4.44 -41.30 28.67
N ILE A 18 -4.16 -40.50 27.63
CA ILE A 18 -2.97 -39.66 27.57
C ILE A 18 -3.06 -38.39 28.43
N LEU A 19 -4.24 -37.79 28.60
CA LEU A 19 -4.43 -36.62 29.46
C LEU A 19 -4.26 -37.00 30.94
N ASP A 20 -4.80 -38.15 31.35
CA ASP A 20 -4.62 -38.66 32.71
C ASP A 20 -3.15 -38.93 33.02
N ARG A 21 -2.40 -39.43 32.02
CA ARG A 21 -0.93 -39.62 32.13
C ARG A 21 -0.16 -38.30 32.16
N LEU A 22 -0.62 -37.26 31.47
CA LEU A 22 -0.02 -35.91 31.53
C LEU A 22 -0.29 -35.23 32.88
N ALA A 23 -1.46 -35.49 33.48
CA ALA A 23 -1.85 -34.96 34.79
C ALA A 23 -1.29 -35.78 35.97
N SER A 24 -0.63 -36.91 35.71
CA SER A 24 -0.10 -37.80 36.76
C SER A 24 0.88 -37.08 37.70
N SER A 25 0.83 -37.43 38.99
CA SER A 25 1.82 -36.99 39.98
C SER A 25 3.17 -37.71 39.83
N ASP A 26 3.22 -38.82 39.11
CA ASP A 26 4.46 -39.56 38.84
C ASP A 26 5.23 -38.90 37.68
N GLY A 27 6.41 -38.36 37.99
CA GLY A 27 7.29 -37.69 37.03
C GLY A 27 7.71 -38.59 35.85
N SER A 28 7.87 -39.91 36.05
CA SER A 28 8.22 -40.86 34.99
C SER A 28 7.06 -41.12 34.03
N VAL A 29 5.83 -41.21 34.56
CA VAL A 29 4.62 -41.34 33.75
C VAL A 29 4.39 -40.07 32.94
N LYS A 30 4.51 -38.91 33.60
CA LYS A 30 4.37 -37.59 32.97
C LYS A 30 5.41 -37.37 31.88
N PHE A 31 6.69 -37.66 32.16
CA PHE A 31 7.78 -37.58 31.18
C PHE A 31 7.50 -38.41 29.92
N ARG A 32 7.08 -39.68 30.10
CA ARG A 32 6.75 -40.56 28.98
C ARG A 32 5.56 -40.03 28.17
N ALA A 33 4.54 -39.51 28.85
CA ALA A 33 3.37 -38.92 28.18
C ALA A 33 3.72 -37.66 27.37
N ILE A 34 4.50 -36.74 27.93
CA ILE A 34 4.95 -35.52 27.23
C ILE A 34 5.80 -35.89 26.01
N ARG A 35 6.72 -36.84 26.16
CA ARG A 35 7.55 -37.33 25.06
C ARG A 35 6.70 -37.95 23.94
N GLU A 36 5.70 -38.74 24.31
CA GLU A 36 4.76 -39.36 23.37
C GLU A 36 3.96 -38.30 22.59
N VAL A 37 3.37 -37.32 23.28
CA VAL A 37 2.66 -36.21 22.66
C VAL A 37 3.56 -35.44 21.70
N LYS A 38 4.77 -35.06 22.13
CA LYS A 38 5.75 -34.36 21.29
C LYS A 38 6.03 -35.13 20.00
N ASN A 39 6.34 -36.42 20.12
CA ASN A 39 6.64 -37.26 18.96
C ASN A 39 5.45 -37.40 18.00
N HIS A 40 4.22 -37.39 18.53
CA HIS A 40 3.01 -37.43 17.71
C HIS A 40 2.72 -36.14 16.94
N ILE A 41 3.13 -34.98 17.46
CA ILE A 41 2.81 -33.68 16.85
C ILE A 41 3.91 -33.14 15.92
N ILE A 42 5.15 -33.63 16.02
CA ILE A 42 6.25 -33.21 15.14
C ILE A 42 5.86 -33.47 13.67
N GLY A 43 5.89 -32.41 12.86
CA GLY A 43 5.54 -32.46 11.44
C GLY A 43 4.07 -32.79 11.13
N ASN A 44 3.19 -32.96 12.13
CA ASN A 44 1.80 -33.37 11.93
C ASN A 44 0.81 -32.32 12.43
N ARG A 45 0.35 -31.47 11.51
CA ARG A 45 -0.60 -30.37 11.80
C ARG A 45 -1.92 -30.87 12.39
N THR A 46 -2.48 -31.96 11.88
CA THR A 46 -3.77 -32.50 12.34
C THR A 46 -3.70 -32.99 13.77
N LYS A 47 -2.69 -33.79 14.10
CA LYS A 47 -2.47 -34.28 15.47
C LYS A 47 -2.21 -33.13 16.42
N LYS A 48 -1.39 -32.15 16.01
CA LYS A 48 -1.14 -30.94 16.80
C LYS A 48 -2.44 -30.23 17.18
N LEU A 49 -3.33 -29.97 16.20
CA LEU A 49 -4.62 -29.34 16.46
C LEU A 49 -5.54 -30.20 17.34
N SER A 50 -5.50 -31.52 17.20
CA SER A 50 -6.26 -32.45 18.05
C SER A 50 -5.83 -32.36 19.51
N TYR A 51 -4.51 -32.47 19.78
CA TYR A 51 -3.98 -32.37 21.15
C TYR A 51 -4.18 -30.98 21.78
N ILE A 52 -4.18 -29.91 20.97
CA ILE A 52 -4.57 -28.57 21.43
C ILE A 52 -6.02 -28.57 21.92
N LYS A 53 -6.96 -29.11 21.13
CA LYS A 53 -8.38 -29.20 21.51
C LYS A 53 -8.63 -30.07 22.74
N LEU A 54 -7.82 -31.11 22.93
CA LEU A 54 -7.87 -31.99 24.09
C LEU A 54 -7.33 -31.33 25.38
N GLY A 55 -6.75 -30.13 25.30
CA GLY A 55 -6.19 -29.45 26.49
C GLY A 55 -4.83 -29.99 26.92
N ALA A 56 -4.07 -30.62 26.02
CA ALA A 56 -2.72 -31.11 26.35
C ALA A 56 -1.72 -29.97 26.64
N VAL A 57 -1.89 -28.80 25.99
CA VAL A 57 -0.93 -27.67 26.11
C VAL A 57 -0.85 -27.11 27.55
N PRO A 58 -1.97 -26.81 28.24
CA PRO A 58 -1.92 -26.43 29.66
C PRO A 58 -1.24 -27.47 30.56
N ALA A 59 -1.49 -28.77 30.35
CA ALA A 59 -0.88 -29.82 31.16
C ALA A 59 0.65 -29.89 30.95
N VAL A 60 1.11 -29.75 29.71
CA VAL A 60 2.55 -29.67 29.39
C VAL A 60 3.17 -28.38 29.94
N ALA A 61 2.46 -27.25 29.88
CA ALA A 61 2.92 -25.97 30.44
C ALA A 61 3.06 -26.00 31.98
N ALA A 62 2.16 -26.72 32.66
CA ALA A 62 2.24 -26.91 34.10
C ALA A 62 3.53 -27.64 34.50
N ALA A 63 4.00 -28.60 33.70
CA ALA A 63 5.21 -29.37 33.93
C ALA A 63 6.52 -28.54 33.82
N LEU A 64 6.47 -27.30 33.32
CA LEU A 64 7.62 -26.37 33.36
C LEU A 64 7.98 -25.91 34.78
N ALA A 65 7.06 -26.02 35.75
CA ALA A 65 7.31 -25.66 37.15
C ALA A 65 7.87 -26.82 37.99
N ASP A 66 8.13 -27.98 37.37
CA ASP A 66 8.76 -29.11 38.05
C ASP A 66 10.24 -28.82 38.37
N SER A 67 10.84 -29.62 39.24
CA SER A 67 12.26 -29.49 39.62
C SER A 67 13.17 -30.40 38.80
N ASP A 68 12.64 -31.45 38.15
CA ASP A 68 13.44 -32.35 37.31
C ASP A 68 13.83 -31.68 35.97
N PRO A 69 15.13 -31.42 35.72
CA PRO A 69 15.59 -30.80 34.46
C PRO A 69 15.17 -31.59 33.22
N ASN A 70 15.11 -32.93 33.31
CA ASN A 70 14.73 -33.76 32.16
C ASN A 70 13.27 -33.55 31.77
N LEU A 71 12.38 -33.44 32.77
CA LEU A 71 10.97 -33.16 32.56
C LEU A 71 10.76 -31.74 32.01
N ILE A 72 11.48 -30.74 32.53
CA ILE A 72 11.43 -29.35 32.02
C ILE A 72 11.88 -29.31 30.56
N VAL A 73 13.01 -29.94 30.21
CA VAL A 73 13.54 -30.01 28.84
C VAL A 73 12.51 -30.64 27.89
N GLN A 74 11.89 -31.76 28.26
CA GLN A 74 10.87 -32.38 27.42
C GLN A 74 9.62 -31.50 27.28
N SER A 75 9.21 -30.83 28.35
CA SER A 75 8.04 -29.96 28.37
C SER A 75 8.26 -28.74 27.47
N ALA A 76 9.39 -28.05 27.59
CA ALA A 76 9.77 -26.94 26.73
C ALA A 76 9.86 -27.38 25.26
N ALA A 77 10.49 -28.52 24.97
CA ALA A 77 10.57 -29.06 23.61
C ALA A 77 9.18 -29.40 23.02
N ALA A 78 8.26 -29.91 23.83
CA ALA A 78 6.88 -30.19 23.43
C ALA A 78 6.10 -28.91 23.12
N LEU A 79 6.22 -27.87 23.96
CA LEU A 79 5.60 -26.57 23.72
C LEU A 79 6.13 -25.89 22.45
N GLY A 80 7.44 -25.92 22.23
CA GLY A 80 8.04 -25.45 20.98
C GLY A 80 7.51 -26.21 19.76
N SER A 81 7.32 -27.53 19.91
CA SER A 81 6.73 -28.36 18.86
C SER A 81 5.27 -28.02 18.62
N PHE A 82 4.48 -27.62 19.63
CA PHE A 82 3.14 -27.06 19.45
C PHE A 82 3.17 -25.73 18.70
N ALA A 83 4.04 -24.80 19.11
CA ALA A 83 4.17 -23.47 18.52
C ALA A 83 4.62 -23.48 17.03
N CYS A 84 5.49 -24.43 16.65
CA CYS A 84 6.14 -24.44 15.34
C CYS A 84 5.15 -24.48 14.14
N GLY A 85 5.09 -23.39 13.35
CA GLY A 85 4.34 -23.34 12.10
C GLY A 85 2.81 -23.38 12.20
N VAL A 86 2.24 -23.21 13.41
CA VAL A 86 0.77 -23.20 13.60
C VAL A 86 0.38 -22.12 14.62
N ASP A 87 -0.28 -21.06 14.15
CA ASP A 87 -0.71 -19.93 14.99
C ASP A 87 -1.65 -20.35 16.13
N ALA A 88 -2.53 -21.34 15.90
CA ALA A 88 -3.36 -21.90 16.97
C ALA A 88 -2.53 -22.55 18.09
N GLY A 89 -1.38 -23.14 17.75
CA GLY A 89 -0.44 -23.70 18.72
C GLY A 89 0.28 -22.61 19.49
N VAL A 90 0.74 -21.54 18.83
CA VAL A 90 1.32 -20.37 19.51
C VAL A 90 0.32 -19.77 20.48
N ARG A 91 -0.92 -19.51 20.03
CA ARG A 91 -2.00 -19.00 20.89
C ARG A 91 -2.21 -19.89 22.13
N ALA A 92 -2.32 -21.20 21.94
CA ALA A 92 -2.49 -22.13 23.06
C ALA A 92 -1.33 -22.10 24.07
N VAL A 93 -0.08 -21.96 23.59
CA VAL A 93 1.11 -21.83 24.45
C VAL A 93 1.08 -20.52 25.25
N LEU A 94 0.63 -19.41 24.63
CA LEU A 94 0.47 -18.13 25.31
C LEU A 94 -0.66 -18.17 26.35
N ASP A 95 -1.84 -18.68 25.98
CA ASP A 95 -3.02 -18.78 26.85
C ASP A 95 -2.77 -19.69 28.07
N ALA A 96 -1.93 -20.72 27.91
CA ALA A 96 -1.50 -21.60 29.00
C ALA A 96 -0.51 -20.94 29.98
N GLY A 97 -0.11 -19.68 29.77
CA GLY A 97 0.84 -18.97 30.62
C GLY A 97 2.28 -19.53 30.54
N ALA A 98 2.61 -20.27 29.48
CA ALA A 98 3.92 -20.90 29.33
C ALA A 98 5.02 -19.89 28.96
N PHE A 99 4.68 -18.79 28.27
CA PHE A 99 5.67 -17.85 27.74
C PHE A 99 6.53 -17.16 28.82
N PRO A 100 5.96 -16.54 29.88
CA PRO A 100 6.77 -15.96 30.96
C PRO A 100 7.65 -17.00 31.67
N ARG A 101 7.16 -18.24 31.81
CA ARG A 101 7.93 -19.34 32.42
C ARG A 101 9.12 -19.72 31.54
N LEU A 102 8.91 -19.87 30.23
CA LEU A 102 9.97 -20.16 29.28
C LEU A 102 11.04 -19.06 29.26
N ILE A 103 10.65 -17.78 29.37
CA ILE A 103 11.60 -16.68 29.50
C ILE A 103 12.42 -16.80 30.79
N GLY A 104 11.78 -17.09 31.93
CA GLY A 104 12.48 -17.30 33.20
C GLY A 104 13.47 -18.47 33.18
N LEU A 105 13.17 -19.52 32.42
CA LEU A 105 14.07 -20.68 32.26
C LEU A 105 15.35 -20.37 31.46
N LEU A 106 15.46 -19.21 30.81
CA LEU A 106 16.69 -18.78 30.14
C LEU A 106 17.81 -18.42 31.13
N SER A 107 17.48 -18.23 32.41
CA SER A 107 18.43 -18.02 33.51
C SER A 107 18.60 -19.27 34.39
N ALA A 108 18.14 -20.44 33.94
CA ALA A 108 18.30 -21.68 34.68
C ALA A 108 19.79 -22.12 34.74
N PRO A 109 20.20 -22.84 35.81
CA PRO A 109 21.58 -23.32 35.94
C PRO A 109 21.91 -24.47 34.98
N ASP A 110 20.90 -25.21 34.52
CA ASP A 110 21.07 -26.33 33.59
C ASP A 110 21.03 -25.83 32.14
N GLU A 111 22.15 -26.00 31.42
CA GLU A 111 22.28 -25.56 30.03
C GLU A 111 21.28 -26.23 29.07
N LYS A 112 20.89 -27.48 29.33
CA LYS A 112 19.90 -28.18 28.49
C LYS A 112 18.52 -27.56 28.68
N VAL A 113 18.18 -27.13 29.89
CA VAL A 113 16.93 -26.41 30.18
C VAL A 113 16.91 -25.09 29.44
N VAL A 114 17.98 -24.30 29.54
CA VAL A 114 18.14 -23.02 28.83
C VAL A 114 17.99 -23.22 27.32
N ASP A 115 18.69 -24.22 26.76
CA ASP A 115 18.66 -24.54 25.34
C ASP A 115 17.27 -24.96 24.85
N ALA A 116 16.55 -25.78 25.63
CA ALA A 116 15.19 -26.19 25.32
C ALA A 116 14.19 -25.02 25.37
N ALA A 117 14.32 -24.15 26.37
CA ALA A 117 13.51 -22.95 26.51
C ALA A 117 13.75 -21.98 25.34
N ALA A 118 15.01 -21.70 25.00
CA ALA A 118 15.40 -20.83 23.90
C ALA A 118 14.84 -21.34 22.57
N ARG A 119 14.98 -22.64 22.28
CA ARG A 119 14.41 -23.26 21.07
C ARG A 119 12.88 -23.13 21.02
N SER A 120 12.19 -23.33 22.15
CA SER A 120 10.74 -23.18 22.23
C SER A 120 10.29 -21.75 21.93
N LEU A 121 10.95 -20.77 22.54
CA LEU A 121 10.66 -19.35 22.33
C LEU A 121 10.95 -18.92 20.88
N ARG A 122 12.01 -19.44 20.25
CA ARG A 122 12.26 -19.21 18.82
C ARG A 122 11.07 -19.64 17.95
N MET A 123 10.44 -20.78 18.26
CA MET A 123 9.25 -21.23 17.51
C MET A 123 8.04 -20.33 17.75
N VAL A 124 7.90 -19.76 18.95
CA VAL A 124 6.87 -18.75 19.25
C VAL A 124 7.09 -17.49 18.41
N TYR A 125 8.32 -16.96 18.38
CA TYR A 125 8.67 -15.73 17.65
C TYR A 125 8.62 -15.83 16.12
N GLN A 126 8.40 -17.01 15.55
CA GLN A 126 8.09 -17.18 14.12
C GLN A 126 6.65 -16.79 13.77
N SER A 127 5.74 -16.71 14.74
CA SER A 127 4.35 -16.31 14.53
C SER A 127 4.15 -14.83 14.78
N LYS A 128 3.19 -14.23 14.05
CA LYS A 128 2.71 -12.85 14.27
C LYS A 128 2.00 -12.67 15.62
N LEU A 129 1.65 -13.76 16.30
CA LEU A 129 1.03 -13.75 17.62
C LEU A 129 2.04 -13.66 18.76
N ALA A 130 3.35 -13.69 18.48
CA ALA A 130 4.36 -13.59 19.52
C ALA A 130 4.22 -12.26 20.29
N PRO A 131 4.48 -12.25 21.61
CA PRO A 131 4.44 -11.02 22.38
C PRO A 131 5.43 -9.98 21.84
N LYS A 132 4.97 -8.74 21.68
CA LYS A 132 5.83 -7.62 21.29
C LYS A 132 6.84 -7.35 22.40
N TYR A 133 8.11 -7.28 22.04
CA TYR A 133 9.19 -6.96 22.96
C TYR A 133 9.40 -5.45 23.07
N ASP A 134 9.56 -4.94 24.29
CA ASP A 134 9.84 -3.52 24.55
C ASP A 134 11.34 -3.27 24.61
N PHE A 135 11.86 -2.56 23.59
CA PHE A 135 13.27 -2.21 23.48
C PHE A 135 13.67 -0.97 24.28
N PHE A 136 12.72 -0.17 24.76
CA PHE A 136 13.00 1.12 25.41
C PHE A 136 13.44 0.98 26.88
N GLN A 137 13.11 -0.13 27.52
CA GLN A 137 13.58 -0.44 28.87
C GLN A 137 15.02 -0.94 28.84
N GLU A 138 15.88 -0.33 29.67
CA GLU A 138 17.31 -0.67 29.73
C GLU A 138 17.53 -2.13 30.11
N GLU A 139 16.80 -2.65 31.11
CA GLU A 139 16.88 -4.06 31.53
C GLU A 139 16.55 -5.02 30.38
N ASN A 140 15.50 -4.73 29.60
CA ASN A 140 15.12 -5.52 28.44
C ASN A 140 16.17 -5.44 27.34
N MET A 141 16.80 -4.28 27.13
CA MET A 141 17.88 -4.14 26.15
C MET A 141 19.13 -4.94 26.58
N GLN A 142 19.50 -4.90 27.86
CA GLN A 142 20.60 -5.71 28.40
C GLN A 142 20.31 -7.20 28.27
N PHE A 143 19.07 -7.62 28.53
CA PHE A 143 18.65 -9.01 28.31
C PHE A 143 18.77 -9.41 26.83
N LEU A 144 18.32 -8.58 25.89
CA LEU A 144 18.49 -8.87 24.47
C LEU A 144 19.96 -9.01 24.07
N LEU A 145 20.82 -8.12 24.57
CA LEU A 145 22.26 -8.18 24.33
C LEU A 145 22.89 -9.44 24.94
N SER A 146 22.44 -9.88 26.11
CA SER A 146 22.95 -11.12 26.72
C SER A 146 22.61 -12.35 25.87
N LEU A 147 21.40 -12.41 25.31
CA LEU A 147 20.99 -13.45 24.37
C LEU A 147 21.87 -13.45 23.11
N LEU A 148 22.06 -12.27 22.51
CA LEU A 148 22.86 -12.13 21.29
C LEU A 148 24.35 -12.39 21.52
N ARG A 149 24.88 -12.14 22.72
CA ARG A 149 26.29 -12.37 23.10
C ARG A 149 26.60 -13.80 23.53
N SER A 150 25.57 -14.61 23.77
CA SER A 150 25.74 -16.01 24.17
C SER A 150 26.50 -16.83 23.12
N GLU A 151 27.24 -17.85 23.58
CA GLU A 151 27.82 -18.88 22.73
C GLU A 151 26.77 -19.91 22.27
N ASN A 152 25.60 -19.96 22.93
CA ASN A 152 24.51 -20.85 22.55
C ASN A 152 23.77 -20.32 21.31
N GLU A 153 23.75 -21.12 20.23
CA GLU A 153 23.09 -20.78 18.97
C GLU A 153 21.58 -20.55 19.10
N ASN A 154 20.90 -21.27 19.99
CA ASN A 154 19.47 -21.07 20.23
C ASN A 154 19.19 -19.76 20.97
N LEU A 155 20.08 -19.30 21.85
CA LEU A 155 19.95 -17.99 22.49
C LEU A 155 20.19 -16.85 21.50
N THR A 156 21.26 -16.93 20.71
CA THR A 156 21.55 -15.92 19.67
C THR A 156 20.42 -15.87 18.63
N GLY A 157 19.92 -17.03 18.19
CA GLY A 157 18.77 -17.13 17.29
C GLY A 157 17.46 -16.62 17.90
N LEU A 158 17.25 -16.76 19.21
CA LEU A 158 16.12 -16.15 19.92
C LEU A 158 16.23 -14.62 19.91
N GLY A 159 17.40 -14.08 20.27
CA GLY A 159 17.64 -12.63 20.26
C GLY A 159 17.39 -12.02 18.88
N ALA A 160 17.88 -12.67 17.82
CA ALA A 160 17.59 -12.24 16.44
C ALA A 160 16.10 -12.34 16.11
N GLY A 161 15.42 -13.43 16.50
CA GLY A 161 13.96 -13.60 16.31
C GLY A 161 13.12 -12.53 17.01
N ILE A 162 13.50 -12.13 18.22
CA ILE A 162 12.86 -11.03 18.97
C ILE A 162 12.93 -9.73 18.16
N VAL A 163 14.10 -9.42 17.59
CA VAL A 163 14.31 -8.22 16.76
C VAL A 163 13.47 -8.27 15.49
N ILE A 164 13.54 -9.38 14.72
CA ILE A 164 12.77 -9.56 13.47
C ILE A 164 11.27 -9.33 13.72
N HIS A 165 10.75 -9.90 14.80
CA HIS A 165 9.34 -9.79 15.15
C HIS A 165 8.97 -8.39 15.65
N SER A 166 9.71 -7.85 16.61
CA SER A 166 9.24 -6.71 17.41
C SER A 166 9.72 -5.36 16.88
N CYS A 167 10.76 -5.31 16.05
CA CYS A 167 11.25 -4.08 15.43
C CYS A 167 10.32 -3.66 14.29
N LYS A 168 9.42 -2.70 14.56
CA LYS A 168 8.38 -2.25 13.60
C LYS A 168 8.38 -0.74 13.39
N THR A 169 9.01 0.04 14.27
CA THR A 169 8.98 1.50 14.23
C THR A 169 10.38 2.09 14.09
N ILE A 170 10.47 3.31 13.56
CA ILE A 170 11.73 4.06 13.44
C ILE A 170 12.40 4.25 14.81
N GLY A 171 11.62 4.47 15.88
CA GLY A 171 12.17 4.60 17.24
C GLY A 171 12.86 3.32 17.73
N GLU A 172 12.25 2.16 17.49
CA GLU A 172 12.83 0.85 17.86
C GLU A 172 14.07 0.52 17.02
N GLN A 173 14.06 0.87 15.74
CA GLN A 173 15.25 0.72 14.88
C GLN A 173 16.41 1.57 15.39
N ASN A 174 16.13 2.84 15.72
CA ASN A 174 17.15 3.76 16.20
C ASN A 174 17.75 3.28 17.53
N ILE A 175 16.95 2.84 18.51
CA ILE A 175 17.51 2.37 19.78
C ILE A 175 18.39 1.13 19.58
N LEU A 176 17.99 0.19 18.72
CA LEU A 176 18.80 -0.99 18.38
C LEU A 176 20.13 -0.62 17.70
N CYS A 177 20.17 0.47 16.93
CA CYS A 177 21.42 0.97 16.33
C CYS A 177 22.42 1.49 17.37
N HIS A 178 21.95 2.11 18.47
CA HIS A 178 22.84 2.77 19.44
C HIS A 178 23.30 1.85 20.59
N THR A 179 22.78 0.63 20.69
CA THR A 179 22.99 -0.26 21.85
C THR A 179 23.97 -1.41 21.59
N GLY A 180 24.66 -1.43 20.45
CA GLY A 180 25.62 -2.49 20.13
C GLY A 180 25.00 -3.75 19.49
N VAL A 181 23.69 -3.73 19.21
CA VAL A 181 22.97 -4.87 18.59
C VAL A 181 23.43 -5.08 17.15
N LEU A 182 23.58 -4.01 16.37
CA LEU A 182 24.07 -4.07 14.98
C LEU A 182 25.47 -4.71 14.89
N GLU A 183 26.37 -4.34 15.80
CA GLU A 183 27.73 -4.88 15.90
C GLU A 183 27.70 -6.38 16.16
N LYS A 184 26.83 -6.81 17.09
CA LYS A 184 26.77 -8.22 17.45
C LYS A 184 26.14 -9.05 16.35
N LEU A 185 25.03 -8.61 15.74
CA LEU A 185 24.43 -9.27 14.58
C LEU A 185 25.41 -9.36 13.41
N SER A 186 26.16 -8.29 13.13
CA SER A 186 27.19 -8.30 12.08
C SER A 186 28.31 -9.30 12.36
N SER A 187 28.68 -9.51 13.64
CA SER A 187 29.67 -10.53 14.00
C SER A 187 29.17 -11.97 13.85
N LEU A 188 27.86 -12.20 13.90
CA LEU A 188 27.24 -13.52 13.76
C LEU A 188 27.06 -13.94 12.30
N LEU A 189 27.34 -13.08 11.33
CA LEU A 189 27.31 -13.41 9.90
C LEU A 189 28.32 -14.50 9.53
N ASP A 190 29.47 -14.53 10.20
CA ASP A 190 30.51 -15.56 10.03
C ASP A 190 30.22 -16.84 10.81
N GLY A 191 29.10 -16.90 11.56
CA GLY A 191 28.66 -18.04 12.36
C GLY A 191 28.01 -19.15 11.55
N SER A 192 27.25 -20.02 12.24
CA SER A 192 26.52 -21.11 11.62
C SER A 192 25.40 -20.62 10.70
N LEU A 193 24.89 -21.50 9.83
CA LEU A 193 23.83 -21.15 8.88
C LEU A 193 22.60 -20.53 9.57
N SER A 194 22.18 -21.10 10.72
CA SER A 194 21.04 -20.57 11.47
C SER A 194 21.32 -19.20 12.06
N GLN A 195 22.54 -18.93 12.54
CA GLN A 195 22.91 -17.64 13.11
C GLN A 195 23.02 -16.58 12.02
N ARG A 196 23.65 -16.94 10.89
CA ARG A 196 23.82 -16.07 9.72
C ARG A 196 22.48 -15.62 9.15
N ASP A 197 21.58 -16.55 8.85
CA ASP A 197 20.28 -16.23 8.28
C ASP A 197 19.42 -15.39 9.24
N ALA A 198 19.36 -15.77 10.52
CA ALA A 198 18.65 -14.99 11.52
C ALA A 198 19.25 -13.58 11.68
N SER A 199 20.57 -13.45 11.59
CA SER A 199 21.24 -12.15 11.67
C SER A 199 20.97 -11.27 10.46
N LEU A 200 21.01 -11.82 9.24
CA LEU A 200 20.65 -11.07 8.03
C LEU A 200 19.19 -10.60 8.07
N GLU A 201 18.26 -11.46 8.47
CA GLU A 201 16.85 -11.10 8.56
C GLU A 201 16.60 -10.03 9.63
N SER A 202 17.30 -10.12 10.77
CA SER A 202 17.28 -9.12 11.84
C SER A 202 17.88 -7.77 11.38
N LEU A 203 19.03 -7.79 10.71
CA LEU A 203 19.63 -6.60 10.12
C LEU A 203 18.66 -5.92 9.14
N ALA A 204 18.04 -6.69 8.24
CA ALA A 204 17.03 -6.20 7.30
C ALA A 204 15.76 -5.65 7.96
N ALA A 205 15.45 -6.04 9.21
CA ALA A 205 14.36 -5.44 9.98
C ALA A 205 14.78 -4.09 10.60
N ILE A 206 16.01 -3.99 11.10
CA ILE A 206 16.56 -2.78 11.72
C ILE A 206 16.73 -1.66 10.67
N ILE A 207 17.27 -1.97 9.49
CA ILE A 207 17.62 -0.94 8.50
C ILE A 207 16.49 -0.58 7.53
N ARG A 208 15.32 -1.18 7.66
CA ARG A 208 14.22 -1.05 6.69
C ARG A 208 13.64 0.36 6.70
N ASP A 209 13.65 1.00 5.52
CA ASP A 209 13.04 2.32 5.27
C ASP A 209 13.49 3.40 6.28
N ASN A 210 14.71 3.27 6.82
CA ASN A 210 15.27 4.17 7.83
C ASN A 210 16.69 4.60 7.43
N PRO A 211 16.85 5.83 6.90
CA PRO A 211 18.14 6.35 6.45
C PRO A 211 19.20 6.42 7.57
N ALA A 212 18.80 6.71 8.82
CA ALA A 212 19.71 6.81 9.95
C ALA A 212 20.24 5.43 10.38
N ALA A 213 19.37 4.42 10.43
CA ALA A 213 19.77 3.04 10.68
C ALA A 213 20.69 2.50 9.57
N VAL A 214 20.41 2.84 8.31
CA VAL A 214 21.26 2.48 7.17
C VAL A 214 22.65 3.11 7.26
N SER A 215 22.77 4.41 7.58
CA SER A 215 24.07 5.06 7.75
C SER A 215 24.90 4.39 8.85
N ASN A 216 24.30 4.12 10.02
CA ASN A 216 24.96 3.37 11.10
C ASN A 216 25.44 1.99 10.64
N PHE A 217 24.61 1.24 9.91
CA PHE A 217 24.98 -0.09 9.39
C PHE A 217 26.09 -0.03 8.33
N VAL A 218 26.02 0.92 7.40
CA VAL A 218 27.00 1.07 6.31
C VAL A 218 28.36 1.51 6.84
N GLU A 219 28.40 2.40 7.84
CA GLU A 219 29.64 2.89 8.44
C GLU A 219 30.24 1.89 9.45
N LEU A 220 29.44 0.92 9.89
CA LEU A 220 29.81 -0.07 10.89
C LEU A 220 31.13 -0.79 10.56
N ARG A 221 32.09 -0.69 11.49
CA ARG A 221 33.44 -1.27 11.36
C ARG A 221 34.12 -0.88 10.04
N CYS A 222 34.03 0.40 9.66
CA CYS A 222 34.57 0.96 8.43
C CYS A 222 34.03 0.23 7.18
N GLY A 223 32.72 0.00 7.13
CA GLY A 223 32.05 -0.68 6.01
C GLY A 223 32.35 -2.17 5.88
N ARG A 224 32.87 -2.83 6.93
CA ARG A 224 33.05 -4.28 6.91
C ARG A 224 31.70 -5.00 6.87
N ALA A 225 30.71 -4.55 7.63
CA ALA A 225 29.39 -5.20 7.68
C ALA A 225 28.71 -5.23 6.30
N LEU A 226 28.69 -4.10 5.59
CA LEU A 226 28.17 -4.02 4.22
C LEU A 226 28.92 -4.95 3.25
N ARG A 227 30.26 -5.03 3.36
CA ARG A 227 31.07 -5.94 2.53
C ARG A 227 30.75 -7.40 2.81
N SER A 228 30.62 -7.80 4.09
CA SER A 228 30.22 -9.15 4.46
C SER A 228 28.86 -9.51 3.87
N VAL A 229 27.86 -8.64 4.00
CA VAL A 229 26.53 -8.85 3.39
C VAL A 229 26.62 -8.94 1.86
N THR A 230 27.46 -8.11 1.22
CA THR A 230 27.66 -8.14 -0.23
C THR A 230 28.29 -9.45 -0.70
N GLU A 231 29.23 -10.03 0.06
CA GLU A 231 29.81 -11.33 -0.28
C GLU A 231 28.82 -12.49 -0.07
N LEU A 232 27.93 -12.39 0.92
CA LEU A 232 26.88 -13.38 1.18
C LEU A 232 25.82 -13.49 0.08
N THR A 233 25.75 -12.52 -0.85
CA THR A 233 24.89 -12.68 -2.05
C THR A 233 25.37 -13.81 -2.97
N LYS A 234 26.62 -14.28 -2.80
CA LYS A 234 27.24 -15.38 -3.55
C LYS A 234 27.26 -16.71 -2.77
N ASP A 235 26.60 -16.76 -1.60
CA ASP A 235 26.58 -17.96 -0.76
C ASP A 235 25.95 -19.16 -1.49
N LYS A 236 26.35 -20.38 -1.14
CA LYS A 236 25.79 -21.61 -1.73
C LYS A 236 24.32 -21.84 -1.34
N TYR A 237 23.84 -21.26 -0.25
CA TYR A 237 22.46 -21.42 0.23
C TYR A 237 21.54 -20.33 -0.33
N PRO A 238 20.45 -20.69 -1.04
CA PRO A 238 19.50 -19.73 -1.61
C PRO A 238 18.88 -18.78 -0.58
N ARG A 239 18.56 -19.26 0.62
CA ARG A 239 17.97 -18.44 1.70
C ARG A 239 18.94 -17.34 2.14
N THR A 240 20.21 -17.67 2.37
CA THR A 240 21.25 -16.70 2.73
C THR A 240 21.42 -15.64 1.64
N ARG A 241 21.47 -16.06 0.36
CA ARG A 241 21.55 -15.12 -0.77
C ARG A 241 20.37 -14.15 -0.82
N LEU A 242 19.15 -14.65 -0.63
CA LEU A 242 17.94 -13.83 -0.58
C LEU A 242 17.99 -12.80 0.56
N LEU A 243 18.31 -13.25 1.77
CA LEU A 243 18.37 -12.38 2.95
C LEU A 243 19.46 -11.31 2.82
N ALA A 244 20.61 -11.65 2.23
CA ALA A 244 21.65 -10.70 1.88
C ALA A 244 21.14 -9.66 0.85
N CYS A 245 20.41 -10.10 -0.18
CA CYS A 245 19.77 -9.19 -1.13
C CYS A 245 18.77 -8.25 -0.46
N LEU A 246 17.93 -8.75 0.46
CA LEU A 246 16.96 -7.92 1.20
C LEU A 246 17.64 -6.84 2.05
N CYS A 247 18.78 -7.14 2.68
CA CYS A 247 19.60 -6.13 3.34
C CYS A 247 20.06 -5.04 2.36
N LEU A 248 20.64 -5.42 1.22
CA LEU A 248 21.14 -4.48 0.21
C LEU A 248 20.03 -3.66 -0.44
N ILE A 249 18.86 -4.25 -0.68
CA ILE A 249 17.66 -3.55 -1.16
C ILE A 249 17.22 -2.51 -0.12
N SER A 250 17.22 -2.85 1.16
CA SER A 250 16.86 -1.92 2.25
C SER A 250 17.83 -0.73 2.33
N VAL A 251 19.14 -0.99 2.16
CA VAL A 251 20.16 0.06 2.03
C VAL A 251 19.87 0.96 0.83
N LYS A 252 19.57 0.36 -0.33
CA LYS A 252 19.33 1.09 -1.59
C LYS A 252 18.05 1.94 -1.54
N ASN A 253 16.98 1.41 -0.95
CA ASN A 253 15.68 2.08 -0.88
C ASN A 253 15.70 3.27 0.10
N SER A 254 16.47 3.16 1.18
CA SER A 254 16.55 4.23 2.19
C SER A 254 17.46 5.39 1.79
N SER A 255 18.40 5.18 0.85
CA SER A 255 19.27 6.26 0.38
C SER A 255 19.78 6.06 -1.04
N THR A 256 19.69 7.14 -1.81
CA THR A 256 20.23 7.22 -3.18
C THR A 256 21.73 7.46 -3.23
N CYS A 257 22.46 7.59 -2.11
CA CYS A 257 23.92 7.76 -2.13
C CYS A 257 24.68 6.42 -2.09
N TYR A 258 24.10 5.37 -1.51
CA TYR A 258 24.75 4.06 -1.40
C TYR A 258 24.46 3.17 -2.61
N LEU A 259 25.36 2.19 -2.85
CA LEU A 259 25.23 1.18 -3.92
C LEU A 259 24.92 1.82 -5.29
N GLN A 260 25.73 2.82 -5.69
CA GLN A 260 25.61 3.46 -7.00
C GLN A 260 26.26 2.66 -8.13
N ASP A 261 27.19 1.78 -7.77
CA ASP A 261 27.89 0.93 -8.72
C ASP A 261 26.89 0.11 -9.56
N ILE A 262 26.98 0.29 -10.89
CA ILE A 262 26.13 -0.41 -11.86
C ILE A 262 26.36 -1.92 -11.75
N GLY A 263 27.61 -2.35 -11.51
CA GLY A 263 27.95 -3.76 -11.35
C GLY A 263 27.18 -4.43 -10.20
N ILE A 264 27.07 -3.78 -9.04
CA ILE A 264 26.28 -4.28 -7.91
C ILE A 264 24.80 -4.34 -8.25
N LYS A 265 24.24 -3.28 -8.85
CA LYS A 265 22.83 -3.22 -9.26
C LYS A 265 22.48 -4.36 -10.21
N THR A 266 23.29 -4.55 -11.25
CA THR A 266 23.13 -5.61 -12.24
C THR A 266 23.22 -6.99 -11.60
N LYS A 267 24.21 -7.22 -10.72
CA LYS A 267 24.33 -8.49 -9.99
C LYS A 267 23.10 -8.80 -9.14
N LEU A 268 22.56 -7.82 -8.42
CA LEU A 268 21.34 -8.01 -7.61
C LEU A 268 20.15 -8.44 -8.48
N VAL A 269 19.96 -7.82 -9.64
CA VAL A 269 18.93 -8.21 -10.61
C VAL A 269 19.10 -9.67 -11.02
N TYR A 270 20.30 -10.08 -11.47
CA TYR A 270 20.54 -11.46 -11.92
C TYR A 270 20.38 -12.49 -10.80
N ILE A 271 20.87 -12.20 -9.59
CA ILE A 271 20.75 -13.09 -8.43
C ILE A 271 19.27 -13.30 -8.08
N LEU A 272 18.48 -12.22 -8.03
CA LEU A 272 17.05 -12.34 -7.74
C LEU A 272 16.32 -13.13 -8.82
N LEU A 273 16.65 -12.94 -10.11
CA LEU A 273 16.06 -13.73 -11.20
C LEU A 273 16.43 -15.22 -11.12
N GLU A 274 17.65 -15.55 -10.67
CA GLU A 274 18.09 -16.92 -10.41
C GLU A 274 17.32 -17.54 -9.25
N LEU A 275 17.15 -16.80 -8.15
CA LEU A 275 16.44 -17.28 -6.96
C LEU A 275 14.95 -17.60 -7.22
N LEU A 276 14.36 -17.06 -8.29
CA LEU A 276 13.00 -17.41 -8.72
C LEU A 276 12.87 -18.89 -9.15
N ASP A 277 13.96 -19.56 -9.51
CA ASP A 277 13.93 -20.98 -9.89
C ASP A 277 13.75 -21.91 -8.68
N ASP A 278 13.97 -21.42 -7.46
CA ASP A 278 13.64 -22.16 -6.24
C ASP A 278 12.11 -22.29 -6.11
N SER A 279 11.58 -23.52 -6.00
CA SER A 279 10.13 -23.77 -5.94
C SER A 279 9.50 -23.52 -4.57
N GLY A 280 10.30 -23.23 -3.54
CA GLY A 280 9.85 -23.02 -2.17
C GLY A 280 9.71 -21.55 -1.79
N GLN A 281 9.79 -21.28 -0.48
CA GLN A 281 9.64 -19.95 0.09
C GLN A 281 10.64 -18.93 -0.47
N VAL A 282 11.84 -19.38 -0.87
CA VAL A 282 12.87 -18.47 -1.38
C VAL A 282 12.43 -17.86 -2.71
N GLY A 283 11.91 -18.64 -3.65
CA GLY A 283 11.43 -18.07 -4.92
C GLY A 283 10.18 -17.20 -4.76
N ASP A 284 9.34 -17.49 -3.76
CA ASP A 284 8.16 -16.66 -3.45
C ASP A 284 8.62 -15.26 -3.00
N GLU A 285 9.53 -15.21 -2.02
CA GLU A 285 10.07 -13.97 -1.48
C GLU A 285 11.00 -13.24 -2.47
N ALA A 286 11.72 -13.98 -3.32
CA ALA A 286 12.55 -13.39 -4.38
C ALA A 286 11.73 -12.54 -5.35
N SER A 287 10.48 -12.92 -5.63
CA SER A 287 9.58 -12.13 -6.49
C SER A 287 9.27 -10.75 -5.89
N PHE A 288 8.97 -10.70 -4.59
CA PHE A 288 8.76 -9.44 -3.86
C PHE A 288 10.05 -8.64 -3.70
N ALA A 289 11.17 -9.30 -3.41
CA ALA A 289 12.48 -8.64 -3.32
C ALA A 289 12.85 -7.98 -4.67
N PHE A 290 12.55 -8.66 -5.78
CA PHE A 290 12.74 -8.11 -7.12
C PHE A 290 11.90 -6.86 -7.36
N SER A 291 10.59 -6.93 -7.09
CA SER A 291 9.68 -5.77 -7.16
C SER A 291 10.21 -4.60 -6.33
N SER A 292 10.55 -4.82 -5.05
CA SER A 292 11.10 -3.79 -4.15
C SER A 292 12.42 -3.17 -4.64
N LEU A 293 13.28 -3.95 -5.30
CA LEU A 293 14.52 -3.45 -5.90
C LEU A 293 14.21 -2.42 -6.99
N ILE A 294 13.33 -2.75 -7.94
CA ILE A 294 13.09 -1.96 -9.15
C ILE A 294 11.98 -0.90 -9.00
N ALA A 295 11.18 -0.97 -7.93
CA ALA A 295 10.07 -0.07 -7.66
C ALA A 295 10.51 1.39 -7.75
N GLU A 296 9.83 2.16 -8.61
CA GLU A 296 10.06 3.57 -8.91
C GLU A 296 11.47 3.96 -9.40
N LYS A 297 12.33 3.00 -9.77
CA LYS A 297 13.73 3.23 -10.16
C LYS A 297 13.98 2.86 -11.63
N GLU A 298 13.93 3.85 -12.51
CA GLU A 298 14.02 3.66 -13.97
C GLU A 298 15.35 3.00 -14.40
N ASP A 299 16.48 3.33 -13.75
CA ASP A 299 17.79 2.73 -14.04
C ASP A 299 17.80 1.22 -13.76
N LEU A 300 17.23 0.80 -12.63
CA LEU A 300 17.10 -0.62 -12.27
C LEU A 300 16.08 -1.35 -13.13
N GLN A 301 15.00 -0.68 -13.56
CA GLN A 301 14.05 -1.24 -14.52
C GLN A 301 14.69 -1.50 -15.89
N LYS A 302 15.60 -0.61 -16.35
CA LYS A 302 16.37 -0.82 -17.59
C LYS A 302 17.28 -2.04 -17.48
N LEU A 303 18.04 -2.15 -16.40
CA LEU A 303 18.90 -3.31 -16.14
C LEU A 303 18.10 -4.62 -16.06
N ALA A 304 16.94 -4.59 -15.42
CA ALA A 304 16.04 -5.73 -15.35
C ALA A 304 15.47 -6.13 -16.71
N PHE A 305 15.12 -5.16 -17.55
CA PHE A 305 14.69 -5.41 -18.93
C PHE A 305 15.81 -6.04 -19.77
N GLU A 306 17.03 -5.50 -19.70
CA GLU A 306 18.22 -6.05 -20.37
C GLU A 306 18.54 -7.48 -19.91
N ALA A 307 18.26 -7.80 -18.65
CA ALA A 307 18.38 -9.14 -18.09
C ALA A 307 17.23 -10.10 -18.50
N ASN A 308 16.35 -9.70 -19.43
CA ASN A 308 15.17 -10.46 -19.89
C ASN A 308 14.18 -10.83 -18.77
N ALA A 309 14.04 -9.99 -17.74
CA ALA A 309 13.18 -10.27 -16.60
C ALA A 309 11.72 -10.56 -17.00
N ILE A 310 11.16 -9.83 -17.97
CA ILE A 310 9.76 -10.04 -18.41
C ILE A 310 9.56 -11.46 -18.94
N ASN A 311 10.50 -11.95 -19.77
CA ASN A 311 10.42 -13.32 -20.30
C ASN A 311 10.58 -14.36 -19.19
N LYS A 312 11.48 -14.12 -18.22
CA LYS A 312 11.64 -15.00 -17.05
C LYS A 312 10.34 -15.12 -16.25
N PHE A 313 9.68 -13.99 -15.96
CA PHE A 313 8.40 -13.98 -15.25
C PHE A 313 7.27 -14.64 -16.07
N HIS A 314 7.21 -14.37 -17.38
CA HIS A 314 6.27 -15.04 -18.27
C HIS A 314 6.42 -16.58 -18.23
N CYS A 315 7.65 -17.09 -18.35
CA CYS A 315 7.93 -18.52 -18.24
C CYS A 315 7.54 -19.11 -16.87
N LEU A 316 7.65 -18.33 -15.78
CA LEU A 316 7.23 -18.77 -14.45
C LEU A 316 5.70 -18.86 -14.33
N LEU A 317 4.96 -17.90 -14.90
CA LEU A 317 3.50 -17.90 -14.90
C LEU A 317 2.92 -19.09 -15.69
N GLN A 318 3.65 -19.60 -16.68
CA GLN A 318 3.24 -20.78 -17.46
C GLN A 318 3.43 -22.11 -16.72
N LYS A 319 4.16 -22.14 -15.60
CA LYS A 319 4.40 -23.37 -14.83
C LYS A 319 3.22 -23.63 -13.89
N HIS A 320 2.35 -24.61 -14.17
CA HIS A 320 1.24 -24.95 -13.28
C HIS A 320 1.58 -26.11 -12.32
N PRO A 321 1.13 -26.06 -11.04
CA PRO A 321 0.48 -24.95 -10.34
C PRO A 321 1.48 -23.95 -9.74
N VAL A 322 1.17 -22.65 -9.78
CA VAL A 322 1.93 -21.59 -9.08
C VAL A 322 1.24 -21.26 -7.75
N GLN A 323 2.00 -21.13 -6.66
CA GLN A 323 1.46 -20.71 -5.36
C GLN A 323 0.92 -19.27 -5.43
N PRO A 324 -0.21 -18.95 -4.75
CA PRO A 324 -0.80 -17.60 -4.78
C PRO A 324 0.18 -16.49 -4.40
N LYS A 325 0.98 -16.72 -3.36
CA LYS A 325 2.02 -15.77 -2.91
C LYS A 325 3.06 -15.49 -3.99
N ARG A 326 3.41 -16.50 -4.80
CA ARG A 326 4.33 -16.31 -5.93
C ARG A 326 3.67 -15.55 -7.07
N LEU A 327 2.41 -15.85 -7.40
CA LEU A 327 1.65 -15.10 -8.40
C LEU A 327 1.57 -13.61 -8.03
N GLU A 328 1.24 -13.30 -6.78
CA GLU A 328 1.21 -11.95 -6.25
C GLU A 328 2.56 -11.23 -6.48
N GLY A 329 3.67 -11.81 -6.00
CA GLY A 329 4.99 -11.20 -6.15
C GLY A 329 5.42 -11.02 -7.61
N VAL A 330 5.09 -11.98 -8.49
CA VAL A 330 5.40 -11.91 -9.92
C VAL A 330 4.61 -10.79 -10.60
N PHE A 331 3.31 -10.64 -10.32
CA PHE A 331 2.51 -9.57 -10.90
C PHE A 331 2.94 -8.19 -10.40
N LEU A 332 3.35 -8.05 -9.14
CA LEU A 332 3.92 -6.80 -8.62
C LEU A 332 5.25 -6.46 -9.31
N ALA A 333 6.15 -7.44 -9.51
CA ALA A 333 7.39 -7.23 -10.24
C ALA A 333 7.16 -6.83 -11.70
N LEU A 334 6.20 -7.44 -12.38
CA LEU A 334 5.79 -7.06 -13.74
C LEU A 334 5.17 -5.66 -13.77
N ALA A 335 4.40 -5.29 -12.75
CA ALA A 335 3.83 -3.95 -12.60
C ALA A 335 4.93 -2.89 -12.49
N ASP A 336 5.98 -3.13 -11.70
CA ASP A 336 7.10 -2.22 -11.53
C ASP A 336 7.94 -2.12 -12.80
N LEU A 337 8.19 -3.24 -13.50
CA LEU A 337 8.85 -3.24 -14.82
C LEU A 337 8.09 -2.35 -15.83
N CYS A 338 6.76 -2.44 -15.82
CA CYS A 338 5.89 -1.69 -16.72
C CYS A 338 5.54 -0.28 -16.22
N SER A 339 6.09 0.17 -15.07
CA SER A 339 5.68 1.43 -14.44
C SER A 339 6.16 2.68 -15.19
N LYS A 340 7.39 2.67 -15.74
CA LYS A 340 7.99 3.83 -16.44
C LYS A 340 8.38 3.54 -17.90
N LEU A 341 8.79 2.31 -18.22
CA LEU A 341 9.42 1.99 -19.50
C LEU A 341 8.45 1.45 -20.56
N GLU A 342 8.35 2.13 -21.72
CA GLU A 342 7.54 1.65 -22.85
C GLU A 342 8.07 0.37 -23.51
N CYS A 343 9.39 0.14 -23.49
CA CYS A 343 9.97 -1.12 -23.97
C CYS A 343 9.47 -2.32 -23.15
N CYS A 344 9.34 -2.15 -21.83
CA CYS A 344 8.79 -3.18 -20.95
C CYS A 344 7.32 -3.47 -21.28
N ARG A 345 6.48 -2.43 -21.40
CA ARG A 345 5.07 -2.59 -21.79
C ARG A 345 4.91 -3.27 -23.14
N SER A 346 5.75 -2.90 -24.11
CA SER A 346 5.73 -3.50 -25.44
C SER A 346 6.09 -5.00 -25.40
N SER A 347 7.15 -5.36 -24.67
CA SER A 347 7.56 -6.76 -24.50
C SER A 347 6.51 -7.59 -23.75
N PHE A 348 5.95 -7.03 -22.67
CA PHE A 348 4.86 -7.63 -21.90
C PHE A 348 3.67 -8.01 -22.78
N LEU A 349 3.24 -7.09 -23.65
CA LEU A 349 2.13 -7.33 -24.58
C LEU A 349 2.51 -8.32 -25.68
N SER A 350 3.74 -8.25 -26.22
CA SER A 350 4.17 -9.19 -27.26
C SER A 350 4.25 -10.64 -26.77
N LEU A 351 4.59 -10.83 -25.49
CA LEU A 351 4.63 -12.14 -24.83
C LEU A 351 3.25 -12.61 -24.35
N GLN A 352 2.19 -11.85 -24.63
CA GLN A 352 0.82 -12.16 -24.21
C GLN A 352 0.62 -12.30 -22.69
N VAL A 353 1.49 -11.67 -21.88
CA VAL A 353 1.38 -11.69 -20.40
C VAL A 353 0.06 -11.07 -19.93
N LEU A 354 -0.54 -10.18 -20.74
CA LEU A 354 -1.86 -9.60 -20.48
C LEU A 354 -2.94 -10.66 -20.27
N ASN A 355 -2.94 -11.77 -21.02
CA ASN A 355 -3.94 -12.82 -20.86
C ASN A 355 -3.85 -13.47 -19.47
N LEU A 356 -2.62 -13.73 -19.01
CA LEU A 356 -2.36 -14.30 -17.68
C LEU A 356 -2.78 -13.35 -16.54
N VAL A 357 -2.63 -12.04 -16.76
CA VAL A 357 -3.11 -11.02 -15.81
C VAL A 357 -4.64 -10.98 -15.79
N ILE A 358 -5.30 -11.09 -16.95
CA ILE A 358 -6.77 -11.13 -17.03
C ILE A 358 -7.32 -12.34 -16.29
N ASP A 359 -6.73 -13.53 -16.49
CA ASP A 359 -7.13 -14.76 -15.79
C ASP A 359 -6.99 -14.60 -14.26
N ALA A 360 -5.96 -13.87 -13.80
CA ALA A 360 -5.72 -13.60 -12.39
C ALA A 360 -6.69 -12.60 -11.76
N LEU A 361 -7.46 -11.83 -12.54
CA LEU A 361 -8.50 -10.92 -12.01
C LEU A 361 -9.62 -11.67 -11.30
N THR A 362 -9.88 -12.93 -11.67
CA THR A 362 -10.92 -13.78 -11.04
C THR A 362 -10.35 -14.83 -10.09
N HIS A 363 -9.09 -14.69 -9.68
CA HIS A 363 -8.42 -15.65 -8.79
C HIS A 363 -9.06 -15.68 -7.40
N GLU A 364 -9.07 -16.82 -6.70
CA GLU A 364 -9.70 -16.96 -5.37
C GLU A 364 -9.03 -16.09 -4.30
N ASP A 365 -7.70 -15.98 -4.34
CA ASP A 365 -6.91 -15.16 -3.41
C ASP A 365 -7.01 -13.64 -3.73
N PRO A 366 -7.48 -12.80 -2.80
CA PRO A 366 -7.62 -11.35 -3.01
C PRO A 366 -6.28 -10.64 -3.28
N SER A 367 -5.17 -11.13 -2.73
CA SER A 367 -3.84 -10.53 -2.92
C SER A 367 -3.39 -10.69 -4.37
N VAL A 368 -3.71 -11.85 -4.99
CA VAL A 368 -3.47 -12.09 -6.42
C VAL A 368 -4.33 -11.18 -7.29
N ARG A 369 -5.62 -11.04 -6.99
CA ARG A 369 -6.52 -10.13 -7.73
C ARG A 369 -6.03 -8.67 -7.66
N ALA A 370 -5.62 -8.22 -6.48
CA ALA A 370 -5.07 -6.88 -6.28
C ALA A 370 -3.77 -6.68 -7.07
N ALA A 371 -2.84 -7.63 -7.02
CA ALA A 371 -1.59 -7.57 -7.78
C ALA A 371 -1.82 -7.57 -9.30
N ALA A 372 -2.79 -8.35 -9.78
CA ALA A 372 -3.20 -8.34 -11.19
C ALA A 372 -3.73 -6.97 -11.62
N CYS A 373 -4.58 -6.34 -10.80
CA CYS A 373 -5.07 -4.97 -11.05
C CYS A 373 -3.92 -3.94 -11.05
N ILE A 374 -2.98 -4.03 -10.11
CA ILE A 374 -1.79 -3.15 -10.05
C ILE A 374 -0.93 -3.32 -11.31
N CYS A 375 -0.73 -4.56 -11.77
CA CYS A 375 -0.03 -4.85 -13.02
C CYS A 375 -0.75 -4.26 -14.23
N LEU A 376 -2.07 -4.43 -14.29
CA LEU A 376 -2.91 -3.90 -15.36
C LEU A 376 -2.87 -2.37 -15.40
N ARG A 377 -2.93 -1.70 -14.24
CA ARG A 377 -2.75 -0.25 -14.10
C ARG A 377 -1.41 0.21 -14.67
N SER A 378 -0.32 -0.52 -14.42
CA SER A 378 1.00 -0.13 -14.91
C SER A 378 1.14 -0.26 -16.43
N VAL A 379 0.66 -1.35 -17.01
CA VAL A 379 0.73 -1.55 -18.46
C VAL A 379 -0.23 -0.63 -19.23
N SER A 380 -1.35 -0.22 -18.62
CA SER A 380 -2.34 0.69 -19.22
C SER A 380 -1.92 2.17 -19.20
N ARG A 381 -0.75 2.53 -18.64
CA ARG A 381 -0.22 3.91 -18.71
C ARG A 381 0.25 4.33 -20.12
N SER A 382 0.37 3.39 -21.06
CA SER A 382 0.83 3.67 -22.42
C SER A 382 -0.29 4.22 -23.28
N ILE A 383 -0.20 5.51 -23.64
CA ILE A 383 -1.17 6.19 -24.51
C ILE A 383 -1.32 5.44 -25.84
N LYS A 384 -0.22 4.95 -26.42
CA LYS A 384 -0.22 4.16 -27.66
C LYS A 384 -1.07 2.90 -27.56
N ASN A 385 -1.00 2.19 -26.43
CA ASN A 385 -1.75 0.95 -26.22
C ASN A 385 -3.21 1.21 -25.82
N LEU A 386 -3.47 2.28 -25.08
CA LEU A 386 -4.82 2.77 -24.81
C LEU A 386 -5.51 3.12 -26.13
N SER A 387 -4.93 4.03 -26.94
CA SER A 387 -5.51 4.47 -28.22
C SER A 387 -5.72 3.34 -29.23
N ALA A 388 -5.00 2.23 -29.08
CA ALA A 388 -5.17 1.02 -29.89
C ALA A 388 -6.31 0.11 -29.40
N GLY A 389 -7.07 0.50 -28.37
CA GLY A 389 -8.21 -0.24 -27.83
C GLY A 389 -7.84 -1.53 -27.09
N ARG A 390 -6.56 -1.74 -26.72
CA ARG A 390 -6.10 -3.04 -26.20
C ARG A 390 -6.72 -3.43 -24.85
N PHE A 391 -7.12 -2.44 -24.05
CA PHE A 391 -7.63 -2.66 -22.69
C PHE A 391 -9.14 -2.44 -22.58
N MET A 392 -9.77 -1.79 -23.56
CA MET A 392 -11.18 -1.45 -23.54
C MET A 392 -12.00 -2.49 -24.31
N ASN A 393 -11.96 -3.74 -23.83
CA ASN A 393 -12.73 -4.86 -24.35
C ASN A 393 -13.37 -5.67 -23.20
N GLU A 394 -14.41 -6.44 -23.51
CA GLU A 394 -15.20 -7.16 -22.50
C GLU A 394 -14.34 -8.08 -21.61
N ARG A 395 -13.30 -8.74 -22.16
CA ARG A 395 -12.45 -9.66 -21.38
C ARG A 395 -11.68 -8.95 -20.26
N VAL A 396 -11.36 -7.68 -20.45
CA VAL A 396 -10.65 -6.86 -19.45
C VAL A 396 -11.65 -6.10 -18.58
N VAL A 397 -12.62 -5.45 -19.22
CA VAL A 397 -13.54 -4.53 -18.57
C VAL A 397 -14.52 -5.24 -17.65
N PHE A 398 -15.09 -6.37 -18.09
CA PHE A 398 -16.10 -7.07 -17.29
C PHE A 398 -15.55 -7.56 -15.94
N PRO A 399 -14.41 -8.28 -15.86
CA PRO A 399 -13.82 -8.65 -14.57
C PRO A 399 -13.47 -7.43 -13.71
N LEU A 400 -12.91 -6.37 -14.31
CA LEU A 400 -12.59 -5.15 -13.56
C LEU A 400 -13.81 -4.49 -12.92
N VAL A 401 -14.94 -4.42 -13.64
CA VAL A 401 -16.19 -3.89 -13.09
C VAL A 401 -16.71 -4.80 -11.98
N GLN A 402 -16.61 -6.12 -12.11
CA GLN A 402 -16.99 -7.04 -11.02
C GLN A 402 -16.14 -6.82 -9.75
N LEU A 403 -14.85 -6.53 -9.89
CA LEU A 403 -13.96 -6.26 -8.76
C LEU A 403 -14.26 -4.94 -8.01
N LEU A 404 -15.09 -4.05 -8.58
CA LEU A 404 -15.59 -2.87 -7.85
C LEU A 404 -16.50 -3.26 -6.68
N SER A 405 -17.10 -4.45 -6.73
CA SER A 405 -17.94 -5.02 -5.67
C SER A 405 -17.22 -6.15 -4.90
N ASP A 406 -15.89 -6.23 -4.95
CA ASP A 406 -15.10 -7.24 -4.21
C ASP A 406 -15.21 -7.06 -2.69
N LEU A 407 -15.15 -8.17 -1.94
CA LEU A 407 -15.16 -8.16 -0.47
C LEU A 407 -13.92 -7.47 0.14
N SER A 408 -12.81 -7.43 -0.60
CA SER A 408 -11.58 -6.79 -0.17
C SER A 408 -11.48 -5.36 -0.69
N THR A 409 -11.46 -4.38 0.21
CA THR A 409 -11.23 -2.98 -0.13
C THR A 409 -9.91 -2.75 -0.87
N SER A 410 -8.86 -3.53 -0.57
CA SER A 410 -7.59 -3.43 -1.29
C SER A 410 -7.71 -3.82 -2.78
N VAL A 411 -8.58 -4.79 -3.09
CA VAL A 411 -8.86 -5.21 -4.46
C VAL A 411 -9.68 -4.13 -5.17
N GLN A 412 -10.71 -3.59 -4.51
CA GLN A 412 -11.52 -2.49 -5.05
C GLN A 412 -10.65 -1.26 -5.40
N VAL A 413 -9.75 -0.85 -4.50
CA VAL A 413 -8.82 0.26 -4.74
C VAL A 413 -7.88 -0.04 -5.91
N ALA A 414 -7.33 -1.26 -5.98
CA ALA A 414 -6.45 -1.66 -7.07
C ALA A 414 -7.18 -1.66 -8.43
N ALA A 415 -8.40 -2.19 -8.46
CA ALA A 415 -9.26 -2.23 -9.64
C ALA A 415 -9.63 -0.81 -10.11
N LEU A 416 -10.05 0.08 -9.20
CA LEU A 416 -10.31 1.48 -9.51
C LEU A 416 -9.06 2.19 -10.08
N GLY A 417 -7.88 1.88 -9.55
CA GLY A 417 -6.62 2.40 -10.07
C GLY A 417 -6.34 1.95 -11.52
N ALA A 418 -6.66 0.70 -11.87
CA ALA A 418 -6.54 0.20 -13.24
C ALA A 418 -7.60 0.84 -14.17
N ILE A 419 -8.85 0.87 -13.72
CA ILE A 419 -9.98 1.49 -14.43
C ILE A 419 -9.68 2.95 -14.72
N SER A 420 -9.18 3.71 -13.73
CA SER A 420 -8.84 5.13 -13.89
C SER A 420 -7.91 5.39 -15.07
N ASN A 421 -6.98 4.49 -15.38
CA ASN A 421 -6.13 4.63 -16.56
C ASN A 421 -6.84 4.21 -17.85
N ILE A 422 -7.59 3.10 -17.80
CA ILE A 422 -8.26 2.51 -18.97
C ILE A 422 -9.37 3.43 -19.49
N VAL A 423 -10.14 4.06 -18.61
CA VAL A 423 -11.30 4.90 -18.96
C VAL A 423 -10.94 6.26 -19.58
N VAL A 424 -9.66 6.61 -19.58
CA VAL A 424 -9.15 7.77 -20.35
C VAL A 424 -9.25 7.51 -21.86
N ASP A 425 -9.35 6.25 -22.30
CA ASP A 425 -9.31 5.86 -23.72
C ASP A 425 -10.31 6.64 -24.60
N PHE A 426 -9.94 6.87 -25.86
CA PHE A 426 -10.63 7.79 -26.76
C PHE A 426 -11.98 7.22 -27.26
N LEU A 427 -12.85 8.14 -27.68
CA LEU A 427 -14.32 8.01 -27.80
C LEU A 427 -14.92 6.68 -28.32
N PRO A 428 -14.38 5.99 -29.35
CA PRO A 428 -15.06 4.80 -29.89
C PRO A 428 -15.20 3.63 -28.91
N HIS A 429 -14.39 3.57 -27.84
CA HIS A 429 -14.29 2.39 -27.00
C HIS A 429 -14.98 2.52 -25.63
N LYS A 430 -15.34 3.73 -25.17
CA LYS A 430 -15.94 3.94 -23.83
C LYS A 430 -17.29 3.22 -23.66
N SER A 431 -17.99 2.92 -24.75
CA SER A 431 -19.28 2.22 -24.75
C SER A 431 -19.22 0.86 -24.04
N THR A 432 -18.13 0.10 -24.19
CA THR A 432 -17.96 -1.20 -23.52
C THR A 432 -18.04 -1.06 -21.99
N PHE A 433 -17.37 -0.05 -21.42
CA PHE A 433 -17.40 0.20 -19.98
C PHE A 433 -18.80 0.56 -19.49
N ILE A 434 -19.54 1.34 -20.28
CA ILE A 434 -20.93 1.72 -19.98
C ILE A 434 -21.84 0.49 -20.02
N GLN A 435 -21.72 -0.34 -21.06
CA GLN A 435 -22.52 -1.56 -21.24
C GLN A 435 -22.28 -2.60 -20.14
N CYS A 436 -21.07 -2.67 -19.59
CA CYS A 436 -20.77 -3.50 -18.43
C CYS A 436 -21.32 -2.94 -17.10
N GLY A 437 -22.02 -1.80 -17.11
CA GLY A 437 -22.57 -1.17 -15.89
C GLY A 437 -21.52 -0.37 -15.10
N GLY A 438 -20.35 -0.09 -15.67
CA GLY A 438 -19.23 0.51 -14.95
C GLY A 438 -19.54 1.90 -14.36
N ILE A 439 -20.36 2.73 -15.04
CA ILE A 439 -20.77 4.04 -14.50
C ILE A 439 -21.53 3.87 -13.18
N LYS A 440 -22.50 2.95 -13.13
CA LYS A 440 -23.34 2.72 -11.96
C LYS A 440 -22.50 2.27 -10.76
N GLU A 441 -21.57 1.33 -10.97
CA GLU A 441 -20.65 0.87 -9.92
C GLU A 441 -19.73 1.99 -9.43
N LEU A 442 -19.17 2.81 -10.34
CA LEU A 442 -18.36 3.98 -9.94
C LEU A 442 -19.17 4.96 -9.11
N VAL A 443 -20.40 5.30 -9.52
CA VAL A 443 -21.30 6.20 -8.78
C VAL A 443 -21.70 5.63 -7.43
N GLN A 444 -21.85 4.31 -7.31
CA GLN A 444 -22.09 3.68 -6.01
C GLN A 444 -20.89 3.82 -5.08
N LEU A 445 -19.68 3.65 -5.59
CA LEU A 445 -18.44 3.78 -4.82
C LEU A 445 -18.12 5.22 -4.39
N THR A 446 -18.60 6.24 -5.10
CA THR A 446 -18.49 7.63 -4.63
C THR A 446 -19.26 7.89 -3.34
N LYS A 447 -20.20 7.00 -2.97
CA LYS A 447 -21.00 7.07 -1.74
C LYS A 447 -20.43 6.21 -0.60
N SER A 448 -19.24 5.62 -0.79
CA SER A 448 -18.60 4.74 0.21
C SER A 448 -18.20 5.50 1.48
N MET A 449 -18.22 4.81 2.63
CA MET A 449 -17.66 5.35 3.88
C MET A 449 -16.12 5.44 3.83
N ASP A 450 -15.48 4.66 2.96
CA ASP A 450 -14.02 4.68 2.76
C ASP A 450 -13.61 5.81 1.80
N SER A 451 -12.77 6.73 2.28
CA SER A 451 -12.33 7.89 1.49
C SER A 451 -11.44 7.52 0.30
N SER A 452 -10.69 6.42 0.39
CA SER A 452 -9.85 5.95 -0.73
C SER A 452 -10.72 5.44 -1.88
N LEU A 453 -11.80 4.71 -1.57
CA LEU A 453 -12.77 4.28 -2.58
C LEU A 453 -13.47 5.48 -3.23
N ARG A 454 -13.95 6.44 -2.42
CA ARG A 454 -14.55 7.67 -2.97
C ARG A 454 -13.59 8.42 -3.89
N LEU A 455 -12.35 8.65 -3.43
CA LEU A 455 -11.31 9.35 -4.18
C LEU A 455 -11.06 8.70 -5.54
N ASN A 456 -10.82 7.39 -5.57
CA ASN A 456 -10.48 6.68 -6.81
C ASN A 456 -11.71 6.54 -7.74
N ALA A 457 -12.92 6.41 -7.21
CA ALA A 457 -14.14 6.39 -8.01
C ALA A 457 -14.40 7.74 -8.70
N VAL A 458 -14.24 8.85 -7.97
CA VAL A 458 -14.36 10.20 -8.54
C VAL A 458 -13.27 10.45 -9.59
N TRP A 459 -12.04 9.96 -9.36
CA TRP A 459 -10.97 10.05 -10.35
C TRP A 459 -11.31 9.26 -11.63
N ALA A 460 -11.82 8.03 -11.51
CA ALA A 460 -12.26 7.25 -12.67
C ALA A 460 -13.38 7.97 -13.45
N LEU A 461 -14.38 8.53 -12.76
CA LEU A 461 -15.43 9.34 -13.38
C LEU A 461 -14.87 10.59 -14.07
N ARG A 462 -13.93 11.29 -13.44
CA ARG A 462 -13.26 12.46 -14.03
C ARG A 462 -12.60 12.10 -15.35
N ASN A 463 -11.91 10.96 -15.39
CA ASN A 463 -11.24 10.46 -16.58
C ASN A 463 -12.24 9.97 -17.65
N MET A 464 -13.37 9.38 -17.25
CA MET A 464 -14.48 9.06 -18.15
C MET A 464 -15.03 10.31 -18.84
N VAL A 465 -15.18 11.43 -18.13
CA VAL A 465 -15.71 12.69 -18.66
C VAL A 465 -14.67 13.48 -19.46
N PHE A 466 -13.38 13.17 -19.34
CA PHE A 466 -12.32 13.84 -20.10
C PHE A 466 -12.54 13.66 -21.61
N LEU A 467 -12.72 14.78 -22.32
CA LEU A 467 -13.04 14.84 -23.75
C LEU A 467 -14.27 13.99 -24.16
N ALA A 468 -15.20 13.78 -23.23
CA ALA A 468 -16.45 13.08 -23.51
C ALA A 468 -17.39 13.96 -24.35
N ASP A 469 -18.16 13.32 -25.23
CA ASP A 469 -19.26 13.97 -25.94
C ASP A 469 -20.44 14.25 -25.00
N THR A 470 -21.42 15.02 -25.50
CA THR A 470 -22.60 15.40 -24.73
C THR A 470 -23.39 14.17 -24.25
N ILE A 471 -23.51 13.13 -25.08
CA ILE A 471 -24.27 11.92 -24.76
C ILE A 471 -23.65 11.18 -23.57
N CYS A 472 -22.32 11.02 -23.57
CA CYS A 472 -21.59 10.40 -22.48
C CYS A 472 -21.70 11.22 -21.19
N LYS A 473 -21.57 12.55 -21.28
CA LYS A 473 -21.76 13.45 -20.13
C LYS A 473 -23.16 13.30 -19.54
N GLU A 474 -24.20 13.39 -20.36
CA GLU A 474 -25.60 13.23 -19.92
C GLU A 474 -25.85 11.87 -19.27
N GLY A 475 -25.32 10.79 -19.86
CA GLY A 475 -25.42 9.45 -19.29
C GLY A 475 -24.80 9.33 -17.90
N ILE A 476 -23.61 9.91 -17.69
CA ILE A 476 -22.96 9.92 -16.37
C ILE A 476 -23.72 10.82 -15.40
N PHE A 477 -24.17 11.99 -15.85
CA PHE A 477 -24.85 12.97 -15.00
C PHE A 477 -26.22 12.46 -14.51
N THR A 478 -26.90 11.64 -15.32
CA THR A 478 -28.17 10.97 -14.94
C THR A 478 -27.98 10.06 -13.73
N GLU A 479 -26.87 9.34 -13.66
CA GLU A 479 -26.56 8.44 -12.53
C GLU A 479 -25.98 9.20 -11.33
N LEU A 480 -25.05 10.13 -11.56
CA LEU A 480 -24.36 10.85 -10.50
C LEU A 480 -25.21 11.95 -9.85
N THR A 481 -26.20 12.53 -10.53
CA THR A 481 -27.09 13.64 -10.05
C THR A 481 -26.34 14.92 -9.62
N ALA A 482 -27.02 16.07 -9.62
CA ALA A 482 -26.37 17.31 -9.20
C ALA A 482 -26.14 17.35 -7.68
N SER A 483 -27.11 16.84 -6.90
CA SER A 483 -27.01 16.71 -5.44
C SER A 483 -25.83 15.85 -4.98
N SER A 484 -25.59 14.67 -5.58
CA SER A 484 -24.44 13.85 -5.16
C SER A 484 -23.12 14.49 -5.59
N MET A 485 -23.06 15.18 -6.73
CA MET A 485 -21.89 15.96 -7.13
C MET A 485 -21.58 17.09 -6.14
N ALA A 486 -22.60 17.84 -5.70
CA ALA A 486 -22.46 18.87 -4.67
C ALA A 486 -21.98 18.29 -3.32
N SER A 487 -22.45 17.09 -2.95
CA SER A 487 -21.96 16.38 -1.76
C SER A 487 -20.47 16.03 -1.87
N LEU A 488 -20.00 15.60 -3.03
CA LEU A 488 -18.58 15.27 -3.26
C LEU A 488 -17.69 16.50 -3.26
N ILE A 489 -18.16 17.64 -3.79
CA ILE A 489 -17.47 18.93 -3.67
C ILE A 489 -17.31 19.31 -2.18
N CYS A 490 -18.27 18.94 -1.34
CA CYS A 490 -18.25 19.21 0.10
C CYS A 490 -17.72 18.05 0.96
N ASP A 491 -17.05 17.05 0.36
CA ASP A 491 -16.53 15.87 1.09
C ASP A 491 -15.59 16.29 2.24
N PRO A 492 -15.58 15.61 3.40
CA PRO A 492 -14.64 15.94 4.47
C PRO A 492 -13.16 15.81 4.07
N GLU A 493 -12.83 14.99 3.07
CA GLU A 493 -11.45 14.73 2.64
C GLU A 493 -11.03 15.66 1.48
N PRO A 494 -10.02 16.53 1.65
CA PRO A 494 -9.63 17.49 0.63
C PRO A 494 -9.20 16.88 -0.71
N SER A 495 -8.61 15.68 -0.68
CA SER A 495 -8.23 14.97 -1.92
C SER A 495 -9.45 14.56 -2.74
N VAL A 496 -10.56 14.18 -2.09
CA VAL A 496 -11.84 13.89 -2.77
C VAL A 496 -12.43 15.17 -3.34
N GLN A 497 -12.43 16.26 -2.57
CA GLN A 497 -12.91 17.58 -3.03
C GLN A 497 -12.18 18.05 -4.29
N GLU A 498 -10.84 17.92 -4.32
CA GLU A 498 -10.03 18.28 -5.47
C GLU A 498 -10.47 17.50 -6.73
N GLN A 499 -10.62 16.18 -6.62
CA GLN A 499 -11.03 15.36 -7.77
C GLN A 499 -12.49 15.62 -8.17
N ALA A 500 -13.38 15.92 -7.22
CA ALA A 500 -14.77 16.27 -7.50
C ALA A 500 -14.88 17.58 -8.28
N LEU A 501 -14.12 18.60 -7.89
CA LEU A 501 -14.03 19.86 -8.64
C LEU A 501 -13.40 19.64 -10.02
N ALA A 502 -12.37 18.80 -10.12
CA ALA A 502 -11.79 18.46 -11.41
C ALA A 502 -12.76 17.66 -12.31
N LEU A 503 -13.65 16.84 -11.74
CA LEU A 503 -14.76 16.19 -12.46
C LEU A 503 -15.76 17.23 -12.99
N VAL A 504 -16.21 18.15 -12.13
CA VAL A 504 -17.14 19.24 -12.52
C VAL A 504 -16.52 20.09 -13.63
N ARG A 505 -15.23 20.43 -13.50
CA ARG A 505 -14.48 21.16 -14.53
C ARG A 505 -14.60 20.49 -15.89
N ASN A 506 -14.46 19.16 -15.96
CA ASN A 506 -14.60 18.42 -17.21
C ASN A 506 -16.04 18.39 -17.71
N PHE A 507 -17.04 18.34 -16.82
CA PHE A 507 -18.45 18.44 -17.20
C PHE A 507 -18.76 19.77 -17.89
N VAL A 508 -18.29 20.88 -17.31
CA VAL A 508 -18.56 22.24 -17.81
C VAL A 508 -17.63 22.69 -18.93
N ASP A 509 -16.66 21.86 -19.32
CA ASP A 509 -15.73 22.14 -20.42
C ASP A 509 -16.38 21.88 -21.78
N GLY A 510 -16.19 22.77 -22.75
CA GLY A 510 -16.67 22.61 -24.12
C GLY A 510 -17.78 23.58 -24.53
N CYS A 511 -18.88 23.08 -25.09
CA CYS A 511 -19.96 23.90 -25.66
C CYS A 511 -20.91 24.48 -24.59
N LEU A 512 -21.78 25.40 -24.98
CA LEU A 512 -22.73 26.04 -24.05
C LEU A 512 -23.57 25.04 -23.25
N TYR A 513 -24.05 23.95 -23.86
CA TYR A 513 -24.80 22.89 -23.18
C TYR A 513 -24.01 22.21 -22.05
N SER A 514 -22.67 22.15 -22.15
CA SER A 514 -21.83 21.60 -21.08
C SER A 514 -21.87 22.49 -19.84
N VAL A 515 -21.94 23.82 -20.00
CA VAL A 515 -21.98 24.77 -18.89
C VAL A 515 -23.27 24.64 -18.06
N GLU A 516 -24.39 24.27 -18.68
CA GLU A 516 -25.70 24.08 -18.01
C GLU A 516 -25.65 23.05 -16.88
N HIS A 517 -24.71 22.09 -16.91
CA HIS A 517 -24.53 21.12 -15.81
C HIS A 517 -24.19 21.80 -14.48
N ALA A 518 -23.52 22.96 -14.49
CA ALA A 518 -23.25 23.72 -13.26
C ALA A 518 -24.51 24.33 -12.64
N PHE A 519 -25.56 24.51 -13.44
CA PHE A 519 -26.82 25.16 -13.08
C PHE A 519 -27.96 24.15 -12.84
N ALA A 520 -27.68 22.85 -12.89
CA ALA A 520 -28.65 21.81 -12.57
C ALA A 520 -29.14 21.93 -11.10
N GLU A 521 -30.39 21.53 -10.86
CA GLU A 521 -31.05 21.60 -9.53
C GLU A 521 -30.86 22.97 -8.87
N ASP A 522 -31.31 24.03 -9.57
CA ASP A 522 -31.24 25.43 -9.12
C ASP A 522 -29.81 25.93 -8.80
N GLY A 523 -28.78 25.36 -9.44
CA GLY A 523 -27.39 25.81 -9.29
C GLY A 523 -26.67 25.26 -8.07
N ILE A 524 -27.15 24.16 -7.48
CA ILE A 524 -26.55 23.56 -6.26
C ILE A 524 -25.05 23.23 -6.42
N ILE A 525 -24.60 22.89 -7.63
CA ILE A 525 -23.19 22.63 -7.95
C ILE A 525 -22.40 23.93 -7.89
N LEU A 526 -22.86 24.99 -8.57
CA LEU A 526 -22.20 26.30 -8.57
C LEU A 526 -22.08 26.85 -7.14
N ASP A 527 -23.14 26.74 -6.35
CA ASP A 527 -23.14 27.14 -4.94
C ASP A 527 -22.12 26.35 -4.10
N ALA A 528 -22.02 25.03 -4.33
CA ALA A 528 -21.03 24.20 -3.66
C ALA A 528 -19.59 24.62 -4.03
N VAL A 529 -19.34 24.92 -5.31
CA VAL A 529 -18.04 25.45 -5.79
C VAL A 529 -17.72 26.77 -5.08
N GLY A 530 -18.66 27.71 -5.02
CA GLY A 530 -18.49 29.00 -4.34
C GLY A 530 -18.16 28.84 -2.86
N ARG A 531 -18.90 27.98 -2.14
CA ARG A 531 -18.63 27.69 -0.73
C ARG A 531 -17.22 27.14 -0.49
N GLN A 532 -16.74 26.22 -1.32
CA GLN A 532 -15.41 25.64 -1.15
C GLN A 532 -14.29 26.63 -1.50
N LEU A 533 -14.49 27.49 -2.50
CA LEU A 533 -13.55 28.55 -2.83
C LEU A 533 -13.37 29.56 -1.70
N GLN A 534 -14.43 29.82 -0.92
CA GLN A 534 -14.37 30.72 0.24
C GLN A 534 -13.81 30.04 1.49
N LYS A 535 -14.16 28.76 1.72
CA LYS A 535 -13.83 28.04 2.96
C LYS A 535 -12.47 27.34 2.95
N SER A 536 -12.05 26.82 1.80
CA SER A 536 -10.87 25.95 1.72
C SER A 536 -9.57 26.73 1.73
N SER A 537 -8.60 26.28 2.52
CA SER A 537 -7.24 26.80 2.52
C SER A 537 -6.29 26.06 1.56
N LYS A 538 -6.78 25.00 0.89
CA LYS A 538 -5.96 24.20 -0.04
C LYS A 538 -5.91 24.84 -1.42
N ILE A 539 -4.69 25.04 -1.91
CA ILE A 539 -4.42 25.68 -3.20
C ILE A 539 -5.02 24.87 -4.34
N GLU A 540 -4.97 23.55 -4.27
CA GLU A 540 -5.46 22.61 -5.29
C GLU A 540 -6.97 22.77 -5.53
N ILE A 541 -7.74 22.95 -4.44
CA ILE A 541 -9.19 23.22 -4.50
C ILE A 541 -9.45 24.57 -5.16
N GLY A 542 -8.70 25.61 -4.77
CA GLY A 542 -8.76 26.93 -5.39
C GLY A 542 -8.49 26.88 -6.89
N ILE A 543 -7.48 26.12 -7.32
CA ILE A 543 -7.11 25.98 -8.73
C ILE A 543 -8.27 25.35 -9.52
N GLN A 544 -8.84 24.23 -9.06
CA GLN A 544 -9.93 23.57 -9.78
C GLN A 544 -11.19 24.45 -9.81
N GLY A 545 -11.56 25.05 -8.68
CA GLY A 545 -12.70 25.96 -8.58
C GLY A 545 -12.58 27.16 -9.53
N MET A 546 -11.41 27.81 -9.60
CA MET A 546 -11.20 28.92 -10.55
C MET A 546 -11.28 28.48 -12.01
N TYR A 547 -10.79 27.28 -12.35
CA TYR A 547 -10.96 26.74 -13.71
C TYR A 547 -12.42 26.40 -14.04
N ILE A 548 -13.22 25.92 -13.07
CA ILE A 548 -14.66 25.76 -13.25
C ILE A 548 -15.31 27.12 -13.57
N LEU A 549 -15.07 28.15 -12.76
CA LEU A 549 -15.63 29.49 -12.99
C LEU A 549 -15.18 30.08 -14.32
N SER A 550 -13.93 29.82 -14.72
CA SER A 550 -13.41 30.20 -16.03
C SER A 550 -14.22 29.55 -17.16
N ASN A 551 -14.45 28.24 -17.08
CA ASN A 551 -15.24 27.51 -18.08
C ASN A 551 -16.69 28.03 -18.12
N ILE A 552 -17.31 28.28 -16.97
CA ILE A 552 -18.66 28.87 -16.89
C ILE A 552 -18.67 30.28 -17.51
N ALA A 553 -17.68 31.12 -17.20
CA ALA A 553 -17.55 32.48 -17.73
C ALA A 553 -17.29 32.53 -19.24
N SER A 554 -16.97 31.42 -19.89
CA SER A 554 -16.91 31.32 -21.36
C SER A 554 -18.29 31.25 -22.03
N GLY A 555 -19.35 31.01 -21.24
CA GLY A 555 -20.72 30.90 -21.71
C GLY A 555 -21.40 32.23 -22.04
N ASN A 556 -22.73 32.22 -21.99
CA ASN A 556 -23.57 33.39 -22.28
C ASN A 556 -23.55 34.44 -21.15
N GLU A 557 -24.30 35.53 -21.32
CA GLU A 557 -24.37 36.62 -20.33
C GLU A 557 -24.90 36.17 -18.96
N PHE A 558 -25.88 35.25 -18.93
CA PHE A 558 -26.41 34.69 -17.68
C PHE A 558 -25.30 33.96 -16.89
N HIS A 559 -24.51 33.13 -17.57
CA HIS A 559 -23.38 32.42 -16.94
C HIS A 559 -22.32 33.38 -16.39
N LYS A 560 -22.00 34.45 -17.14
CA LYS A 560 -21.02 35.46 -16.71
C LYS A 560 -21.49 36.24 -15.49
N GLU A 561 -22.79 36.59 -15.45
CA GLU A 561 -23.36 37.30 -14.31
C GLU A 561 -23.40 36.41 -13.05
N ALA A 562 -23.74 35.12 -13.20
CA ALA A 562 -23.68 34.17 -12.09
C ALA A 562 -22.25 34.05 -11.51
N VAL A 563 -21.22 34.02 -12.36
CA VAL A 563 -19.82 34.04 -11.90
C VAL A 563 -19.49 35.35 -11.18
N MET A 564 -19.95 36.51 -11.67
CA MET A 564 -19.76 37.79 -10.98
C MET A 564 -20.39 37.79 -9.58
N GLN A 565 -21.62 37.30 -9.45
CA GLN A 565 -22.33 37.22 -8.17
C GLN A 565 -21.61 36.31 -7.17
N LEU A 566 -21.08 35.17 -7.63
CA LEU A 566 -20.33 34.24 -6.79
C LEU A 566 -18.97 34.80 -6.34
N LEU A 567 -18.27 35.52 -7.21
CA LEU A 567 -16.99 36.16 -6.88
C LEU A 567 -17.14 37.36 -5.93
N PHE A 568 -18.28 38.06 -6.00
CA PHE A 568 -18.56 39.29 -5.25
C PHE A 568 -19.98 39.25 -4.63
N PRO A 569 -20.21 38.41 -3.60
CA PRO A 569 -21.50 38.36 -2.91
C PRO A 569 -21.81 39.69 -2.19
N GLN A 570 -23.09 40.08 -2.16
CA GLN A 570 -23.50 41.43 -1.73
C GLN A 570 -23.31 41.74 -0.23
N ASP A 571 -23.13 40.73 0.62
CA ASP A 571 -22.98 40.90 2.08
C ASP A 571 -21.54 41.24 2.52
N ASP A 572 -20.57 41.28 1.61
CA ASP A 572 -19.15 41.49 1.94
C ASP A 572 -18.77 42.98 1.92
N SER A 573 -19.33 43.76 2.83
CA SER A 573 -19.12 45.21 2.94
C SER A 573 -17.80 45.61 3.64
N GLY A 574 -16.80 44.71 3.73
CA GLY A 574 -15.58 44.96 4.51
C GLY A 574 -14.34 44.19 4.06
N SER A 575 -13.48 44.87 3.29
CA SER A 575 -12.03 44.65 3.12
C SER A 575 -11.55 43.22 2.76
N HIS A 576 -11.25 43.04 1.46
CA HIS A 576 -10.61 41.89 0.79
C HIS A 576 -11.52 40.71 0.47
N SER A 577 -12.24 40.82 -0.66
CA SER A 577 -12.94 39.68 -1.24
C SER A 577 -11.98 38.50 -1.41
N PHE A 578 -12.46 37.27 -1.18
CA PHE A 578 -11.65 36.06 -1.32
C PHE A 578 -10.97 35.98 -2.70
N PHE A 579 -11.62 36.51 -3.75
CA PHE A 579 -11.05 36.60 -5.09
C PHE A 579 -9.82 37.52 -5.15
N GLU A 580 -9.80 38.64 -4.43
CA GLU A 580 -8.61 39.48 -4.31
C GLU A 580 -7.46 38.74 -3.61
N GLN A 581 -7.77 37.89 -2.62
CA GLN A 581 -6.78 37.06 -1.94
C GLN A 581 -6.20 35.99 -2.88
N ILE A 582 -7.04 35.36 -3.69
CA ILE A 582 -6.62 34.39 -4.73
C ILE A 582 -5.65 35.03 -5.73
N LEU A 583 -5.96 36.26 -6.21
CA LEU A 583 -5.06 37.01 -7.12
C LEU A 583 -3.72 37.39 -6.47
N GLN A 584 -3.65 37.37 -5.14
CA GLN A 584 -2.43 37.64 -4.35
C GLN A 584 -1.72 36.38 -3.87
N SER A 585 -2.26 35.19 -4.16
CA SER A 585 -1.68 33.92 -3.76
C SER A 585 -0.21 33.83 -4.19
N HIS A 586 0.62 33.20 -3.37
CA HIS A 586 1.99 32.89 -3.75
C HIS A 586 2.07 31.84 -4.88
N ASP A 587 1.03 31.02 -5.06
CA ASP A 587 0.98 30.00 -6.11
C ASP A 587 0.57 30.61 -7.47
N SER A 588 1.46 30.48 -8.46
CA SER A 588 1.26 31.05 -9.79
C SER A 588 0.15 30.35 -10.59
N ARG A 589 -0.13 29.07 -10.35
CA ARG A 589 -1.19 28.32 -11.04
C ARG A 589 -2.56 28.83 -10.59
N LEU A 590 -2.70 29.09 -9.30
CA LEU A 590 -3.92 29.68 -8.76
C LEU A 590 -4.16 31.10 -9.30
N ARG A 591 -3.12 31.95 -9.31
CA ARG A 591 -3.20 33.28 -9.95
C ARG A 591 -3.54 33.19 -11.43
N THR A 592 -2.95 32.23 -12.15
CA THR A 592 -3.20 31.99 -13.58
C THR A 592 -4.67 31.68 -13.85
N ALA A 593 -5.25 30.76 -13.07
CA ALA A 593 -6.66 30.40 -13.19
C ALA A 593 -7.58 31.60 -12.90
N ALA A 594 -7.30 32.37 -11.84
CA ALA A 594 -8.09 33.55 -11.47
C ALA A 594 -8.06 34.65 -12.54
N VAL A 595 -6.89 34.94 -13.13
CA VAL A 595 -6.80 35.93 -14.21
C VAL A 595 -7.55 35.45 -15.46
N TRP A 596 -7.58 34.15 -15.73
CA TRP A 596 -8.35 33.60 -16.84
C TRP A 596 -9.86 33.80 -16.68
N VAL A 597 -10.37 33.73 -15.44
CA VAL A 597 -11.77 34.11 -15.14
C VAL A 597 -12.01 35.55 -15.56
N VAL A 598 -11.12 36.48 -15.19
CA VAL A 598 -11.23 37.90 -15.59
C VAL A 598 -11.26 38.05 -17.11
N VAL A 599 -10.35 37.40 -17.84
CA VAL A 599 -10.30 37.43 -19.32
C VAL A 599 -11.65 37.01 -19.94
N ASN A 600 -12.29 35.97 -19.42
CA ASN A 600 -13.56 35.49 -19.96
C ASN A 600 -14.74 36.43 -19.62
N LEU A 601 -14.72 37.03 -18.43
CA LEU A 601 -15.71 38.02 -18.01
C LEU A 601 -15.61 39.33 -18.81
N THR A 602 -14.38 39.75 -19.16
CA THR A 602 -14.12 41.02 -19.85
C THR A 602 -14.06 40.90 -21.38
N PHE A 603 -14.44 39.75 -21.94
CA PHE A 603 -14.40 39.54 -23.39
C PHE A 603 -15.18 40.62 -24.17
N PRO A 604 -14.57 41.40 -25.08
CA PRO A 604 -15.19 42.61 -25.62
C PRO A 604 -16.46 42.40 -26.46
N ALA A 605 -16.63 41.26 -27.10
CA ALA A 605 -17.84 40.98 -27.89
C ALA A 605 -19.06 40.60 -27.02
N SER A 606 -18.90 40.53 -25.70
CA SER A 606 -19.94 40.15 -24.75
C SER A 606 -20.82 41.37 -24.41
N PRO A 607 -22.15 41.34 -24.61
CA PRO A 607 -23.01 42.52 -24.43
C PRO A 607 -22.89 43.26 -23.09
N GLY A 608 -22.70 42.55 -21.98
CA GLY A 608 -22.56 43.12 -20.63
C GLY A 608 -21.11 43.38 -20.19
N ALA A 609 -20.12 43.29 -21.09
CA ALA A 609 -18.70 43.40 -20.73
C ALA A 609 -18.37 44.73 -20.02
N PHE A 610 -18.91 45.85 -20.51
CA PHE A 610 -18.68 47.16 -19.91
C PHE A 610 -19.16 47.22 -18.45
N GLY A 611 -20.38 46.77 -18.18
CA GLY A 611 -20.94 46.76 -16.82
C GLY A 611 -20.10 45.89 -15.86
N ARG A 612 -19.65 44.73 -16.32
CA ARG A 612 -18.74 43.87 -15.53
C ARG A 612 -17.40 44.53 -15.28
N ILE A 613 -16.81 45.24 -16.25
CA ILE A 613 -15.56 45.98 -16.06
C ILE A 613 -15.72 47.07 -15.00
N VAL A 614 -16.84 47.81 -15.01
CA VAL A 614 -17.16 48.81 -13.99
C VAL A 614 -17.23 48.18 -12.60
N ASN A 615 -17.91 47.04 -12.47
CA ASN A 615 -17.97 46.29 -11.21
C ASN A 615 -16.58 45.79 -10.76
N LEU A 616 -15.80 45.18 -11.65
CA LEU A 616 -14.43 44.75 -11.34
C LEU A 616 -13.53 45.92 -10.92
N ARG A 617 -13.79 47.12 -11.43
CA ARG A 617 -13.08 48.34 -11.04
C ARG A 617 -13.50 48.80 -9.64
N SER A 618 -14.79 48.79 -9.31
CA SER A 618 -15.28 49.15 -7.97
C SER A 618 -14.73 48.22 -6.89
N PHE A 619 -14.53 46.93 -7.21
CA PHE A 619 -13.88 45.95 -6.31
C PHE A 619 -12.34 45.99 -6.33
N GLY A 620 -11.71 46.94 -7.04
CA GLY A 620 -10.24 47.08 -7.07
C GLY A 620 -9.49 46.02 -7.91
N ILE A 621 -10.19 45.11 -8.57
CA ILE A 621 -9.60 44.01 -9.36
C ILE A 621 -8.83 44.54 -10.56
N VAL A 622 -9.33 45.57 -11.25
CA VAL A 622 -8.64 46.18 -12.40
C VAL A 622 -7.26 46.73 -11.99
N SER A 623 -7.15 47.34 -10.80
CA SER A 623 -5.87 47.81 -10.25
C SER A 623 -4.91 46.66 -9.98
N ARG A 624 -5.43 45.53 -9.46
CA ARG A 624 -4.65 44.32 -9.24
C ARG A 624 -4.13 43.74 -10.56
N ILE A 625 -4.97 43.62 -11.58
CA ILE A 625 -4.57 43.14 -12.92
C ILE A 625 -3.48 44.03 -13.53
N LYS A 626 -3.57 45.37 -13.39
CA LYS A 626 -2.51 46.30 -13.83
C LYS A 626 -1.15 45.98 -13.18
N LYS A 627 -1.11 45.61 -11.90
CA LYS A 627 0.13 45.18 -11.22
C LYS A 627 0.63 43.83 -11.74
N MET A 628 -0.27 42.90 -12.04
CA MET A 628 0.04 41.54 -12.50
C MET A 628 0.61 41.47 -13.93
N VAL A 629 0.55 42.55 -14.71
CA VAL A 629 1.29 42.68 -15.99
C VAL A 629 2.80 42.50 -15.81
N ASN A 630 3.30 42.70 -14.59
CA ASN A 630 4.70 42.48 -14.20
C ASN A 630 4.89 41.25 -13.31
N ASP A 631 3.93 40.32 -13.25
CA ASP A 631 4.04 39.08 -12.45
C ASP A 631 5.30 38.28 -12.82
N SER A 632 5.87 37.58 -11.85
CA SER A 632 7.05 36.74 -12.03
C SER A 632 6.74 35.53 -12.91
N CYS A 633 5.51 35.03 -12.89
CA CYS A 633 5.05 33.95 -13.74
C CYS A 633 4.65 34.47 -15.12
N MET A 634 5.20 33.86 -16.18
CA MET A 634 4.91 34.23 -17.56
C MET A 634 3.44 34.01 -17.95
N ASP A 635 2.83 32.92 -17.48
CA ASP A 635 1.44 32.60 -17.77
C ASP A 635 0.47 33.64 -17.19
N VAL A 636 0.72 34.07 -15.95
CA VAL A 636 -0.04 35.13 -15.29
C VAL A 636 0.14 36.45 -16.06
N LYS A 637 1.38 36.81 -16.37
CA LYS A 637 1.74 38.02 -17.09
C LYS A 637 1.05 38.13 -18.44
N LEU A 638 1.07 37.06 -19.25
CA LEU A 638 0.43 37.04 -20.56
C LEU A 638 -1.08 37.25 -20.47
N ARG A 639 -1.73 36.54 -19.54
CA ARG A 639 -3.18 36.63 -19.33
C ARG A 639 -3.59 37.98 -18.73
N ALA A 640 -2.78 38.55 -17.84
CA ALA A 640 -3.03 39.86 -17.26
C ALA A 640 -2.95 40.97 -18.31
N ARG A 641 -1.98 40.87 -19.25
CA ARG A 641 -1.90 41.77 -20.41
C ARG A 641 -3.11 41.63 -21.33
N LEU A 642 -3.57 40.40 -21.57
CA LEU A 642 -4.77 40.15 -22.36
C LEU A 642 -6.01 40.77 -21.71
N ALA A 643 -6.25 40.49 -20.43
CA ALA A 643 -7.35 41.09 -19.66
C ALA A 643 -7.27 42.62 -19.69
N LEU A 644 -6.09 43.19 -19.46
CA LEU A 644 -5.89 44.64 -19.50
C LEU A 644 -6.18 45.23 -20.89
N GLY A 645 -5.74 44.57 -21.96
CA GLY A 645 -6.04 44.98 -23.33
C GLY A 645 -7.54 45.02 -23.64
N GLN A 646 -8.29 44.02 -23.16
CA GLN A 646 -9.76 43.97 -23.26
C GLN A 646 -10.44 45.07 -22.43
N ILE A 647 -9.93 45.35 -21.23
CA ILE A 647 -10.46 46.42 -20.36
C ILE A 647 -10.28 47.80 -21.01
N ILE A 648 -9.11 48.06 -21.59
CA ILE A 648 -8.79 49.34 -22.24
C ILE A 648 -9.66 49.59 -23.48
N THR A 649 -10.15 48.53 -24.13
CA THR A 649 -10.99 48.66 -25.34
C THR A 649 -12.30 49.42 -25.07
N PHE A 650 -12.72 49.51 -23.81
CA PHE A 650 -13.91 50.24 -23.37
C PHE A 650 -13.63 51.60 -22.71
N GLY A 651 -12.39 52.10 -22.78
CA GLY A 651 -11.99 53.41 -22.25
C GLY A 651 -11.33 53.37 -20.86
N ASP A 652 -10.39 54.28 -20.64
CA ASP A 652 -9.58 54.40 -19.41
C ASP A 652 -10.24 55.24 -18.29
N SER A 653 -11.44 55.78 -18.53
CA SER A 653 -12.15 56.68 -17.61
C SER A 653 -12.75 55.95 -16.42
#